data_AF-A0A9D8JJJ7-F1
#
_entry.id   AF-A0A9D8JJJ7-F1
#
_cell.length_a   1.000
_cell.length_b   1.000
_cell.length_c   1.000
_cell.angle_alpha   90.00
_cell.angle_beta   90.00
_cell.angle_gamma   90.00
#
_symmetry.space_group_name_H-M   'P 1'
#
loop_
_entity.id
_entity.type
_entity.pdbx_description
1 polymer ?
#
loop_
_entity_poly.entity_id
_entity_poly.type
_entity_poly.pdbx_seq_one_letter_code
_entity_poly.pdbx_strand_id
1 'polypeptide(L)'
;MRPFEHINAQTVHETTTLLGKYKGKAILNAGGTEVLSILKGEYLSDYPDAIINIKTLSGLNYIKEEKGVLKIGALTQLSEIAKSPLLKTYCGALVEAAHSVATPQVRNVATIGGNLCQDVRCWYYRYPFKIGGPIMCLRKGGKICNALTGDHRYHSIFGAAGISTYPCASNCPANIDIPSYLNRVKDGNLLEAAKQLMDFNPIPAITGRVCPIFCEPECNRSEFDQPVAIRCIERSLGDEILKRMAEMFTPPEKESRKKIAIIGSGPAGLTAAYYLRRSGYRVTVFEKMAELGGMLLYSIPPYRLPKEVVRKQIEALKGMGIKFELGVDAGKDISVTKLASRFDALFWATGAWKEKPLGIKGERVALSGLEFLNKVNAGQRDIPGRRVAVIGGGNVAMDVARALRRMGAEPVVIYRRSQDEMPAFGDEVKKAKEEGVEFEFLTTPMEASEANGKILLKCVRMKLGSRDASGRPKPIRIPGSDFMVTVDAVIKAIGEEPDRSMLPAPFRRKVFKETSLVHPLGKNFFAGGDFIAGPSTVVQAVASGREAARLIAQSLTVGKSSVKGSELNSEFIPPSFEAAPRVHIPELPVSERIKGIDLEDTPGLSLREIETEAKRCFNCGCLAVSPSDIAISLIALDAKVVTTKRTLDAQHFFAASATRTTILAPDEVVTEIQIPKPLDGVRQNYLKFTLRSPIDFAIVSVASVITVERGQCKDARIVLGAVAPAPLRATKAEDLIRGKPINPNTAAEAAELSVADAMPLSMSAYKVEIAKTLVKRAILG
;
A
#
# COMPACT_ATOMS: atom_id res chain seq x y z
N MET A 1 32.58 13.35 1.32
CA MET A 1 32.63 11.93 0.90
C MET A 1 32.98 11.10 2.11
N ARG A 2 32.14 10.10 2.43
CA ARG A 2 32.38 9.18 3.55
C ARG A 2 33.35 8.08 3.10
N PRO A 3 34.01 7.36 4.03
CA PRO A 3 34.88 6.25 3.68
C PRO A 3 34.10 5.11 2.99
N PHE A 4 34.74 4.47 2.01
CA PHE A 4 34.27 3.26 1.33
C PHE A 4 35.47 2.43 0.89
N GLU A 5 35.29 1.12 0.71
CA GLU A 5 36.29 0.24 0.14
C GLU A 5 36.29 0.35 -1.39
N HIS A 6 37.45 0.50 -2.04
CA HIS A 6 37.54 0.54 -3.50
C HIS A 6 38.24 -0.72 -4.00
N ILE A 7 37.51 -1.57 -4.72
CA ILE A 7 37.97 -2.90 -5.12
C ILE A 7 38.02 -2.99 -6.65
N ASN A 8 39.14 -3.46 -7.20
CA ASN A 8 39.28 -3.72 -8.63
C ASN A 8 39.01 -5.20 -8.91
N ALA A 9 37.82 -5.51 -9.41
CA ALA A 9 37.48 -6.89 -9.78
C ALA A 9 38.26 -7.31 -11.05
N GLN A 10 38.74 -8.55 -11.06
CA GLN A 10 39.47 -9.15 -12.17
C GLN A 10 38.59 -10.02 -13.06
N THR A 11 37.47 -10.54 -12.53
CA THR A 11 36.53 -11.36 -13.28
C THR A 11 35.07 -10.98 -13.03
N VAL A 12 34.19 -11.39 -13.95
CA VAL A 12 32.72 -11.24 -13.77
C VAL A 12 32.23 -12.04 -12.57
N HIS A 13 32.77 -13.24 -12.34
CA HIS A 13 32.41 -14.07 -11.19
C HIS A 13 32.78 -13.37 -9.87
N GLU A 14 34.01 -12.86 -9.77
CA GLU A 14 34.45 -12.09 -8.61
C GLU A 14 33.56 -10.87 -8.37
N THR A 15 33.18 -10.16 -9.44
CA THR A 15 32.25 -9.02 -9.36
C THR A 15 30.93 -9.42 -8.69
N THR A 16 30.30 -10.51 -9.14
CA THR A 16 29.04 -10.99 -8.55
C THR A 16 29.20 -11.47 -7.11
N THR A 17 30.32 -12.11 -6.78
CA THR A 17 30.63 -12.55 -5.42
C THR A 17 30.79 -11.37 -4.47
N LEU A 18 31.48 -10.31 -4.90
CA LEU A 18 31.63 -9.08 -4.14
C LEU A 18 30.28 -8.38 -3.94
N LEU A 19 29.45 -8.26 -4.98
CA LEU A 19 28.10 -7.69 -4.83
C LEU A 19 27.26 -8.47 -3.80
N GLY A 20 27.33 -9.80 -3.84
CA GLY A 20 26.70 -10.68 -2.85
C GLY A 20 27.21 -10.45 -1.42
N LYS A 21 28.54 -10.27 -1.25
CA LYS A 21 29.17 -9.95 0.04
C LYS A 21 28.62 -8.66 0.66
N TYR A 22 28.47 -7.59 -0.12
CA TYR A 22 27.99 -6.29 0.37
C TYR A 22 26.46 -6.16 0.42
N LYS A 23 25.68 -7.17 -0.01
CA LYS A 23 24.21 -7.24 0.15
C LYS A 23 23.47 -5.96 -0.29
N GLY A 24 23.84 -5.40 -1.44
CA GLY A 24 23.24 -4.17 -1.99
C GLY A 24 23.88 -2.86 -1.51
N LYS A 25 24.93 -2.91 -0.70
CA LYS A 25 25.72 -1.74 -0.28
C LYS A 25 26.98 -1.50 -1.11
N ALA A 26 27.12 -2.17 -2.25
CA ALA A 26 28.19 -1.92 -3.21
C ALA A 26 27.66 -1.28 -4.49
N ILE A 27 28.43 -0.35 -5.06
CA ILE A 27 28.12 0.29 -6.35
C ILE A 27 29.19 -0.12 -7.37
N LEU A 28 28.75 -0.49 -8.57
CA LEU A 28 29.67 -0.77 -9.68
C LEU A 28 30.15 0.53 -10.33
N ASN A 29 31.45 0.60 -10.61
CA ASN A 29 32.04 1.62 -11.46
C ASN A 29 32.45 0.99 -12.80
N ALA A 30 31.60 1.19 -13.80
CA ALA A 30 31.82 0.73 -15.18
C ALA A 30 32.32 1.85 -16.10
N GLY A 31 32.80 2.97 -15.55
CA GLY A 31 33.18 4.17 -16.32
C GLY A 31 32.26 5.37 -16.12
N GLY A 32 32.48 6.42 -16.91
CA GLY A 32 31.74 7.68 -16.79
C GLY A 32 32.05 8.47 -15.52
N THR A 33 31.17 9.40 -15.15
CA THR A 33 31.35 10.33 -14.02
C THR A 33 30.26 10.23 -12.95
N GLU A 34 29.22 9.42 -13.16
CA GLU A 34 28.02 9.41 -12.33
C GLU A 34 28.29 9.03 -10.88
N VAL A 35 29.00 7.92 -10.65
CA VAL A 35 29.34 7.45 -9.29
C VAL A 35 30.05 8.57 -8.51
N LEU A 36 31.01 9.25 -9.14
CA LEU A 36 31.72 10.36 -8.50
C LEU A 36 30.81 11.55 -8.20
N SER A 37 29.93 11.92 -9.13
CA SER A 37 28.96 13.00 -8.93
C SER A 37 28.00 12.67 -7.77
N ILE A 38 27.51 11.43 -7.70
CA ILE A 38 26.62 10.96 -6.64
C ILE A 38 27.31 11.04 -5.27
N LEU A 39 28.55 10.57 -5.17
CA LEU A 39 29.29 10.53 -3.91
C LEU A 39 29.75 11.92 -3.46
N LYS A 40 30.19 12.78 -4.37
CA LYS A 40 30.55 14.18 -4.05
C LYS A 40 29.34 15.01 -3.65
N GLY A 41 28.19 14.76 -4.28
CA GLY A 41 26.93 15.42 -4.00
C GLY A 41 26.23 14.91 -2.73
N GLU A 42 26.68 13.77 -2.21
CA GLU A 42 26.11 13.07 -1.05
C GLU A 42 24.60 12.85 -1.23
N TYR A 43 24.21 12.39 -2.43
CA TYR A 43 22.80 12.24 -2.80
C TYR A 43 22.13 10.99 -2.23
N LEU A 44 22.89 9.93 -1.96
CA LEU A 44 22.36 8.65 -1.50
C LEU A 44 21.97 8.73 -0.02
N SER A 45 20.78 8.22 0.31
CA SER A 45 20.36 8.03 1.71
C SER A 45 21.26 6.99 2.39
N ASP A 46 21.53 5.89 1.70
CA ASP A 46 22.46 4.84 2.13
C ASP A 46 23.77 4.97 1.36
N TYR A 47 24.81 5.40 2.06
CA TYR A 47 26.14 5.53 1.46
C TYR A 47 26.72 4.13 1.20
N PRO A 48 27.37 3.87 0.04
CA PRO A 48 27.92 2.55 -0.25
C PRO A 48 29.09 2.24 0.70
N ASP A 49 29.15 0.98 1.13
CA ASP A 49 30.28 0.44 1.88
C ASP A 49 31.46 0.14 0.93
N ALA A 50 31.17 -0.14 -0.36
CA ALA A 50 32.18 -0.43 -1.37
C ALA A 50 31.86 0.11 -2.76
N ILE A 51 32.90 0.43 -3.51
CA ILE A 51 32.87 0.67 -4.96
C ILE A 51 33.68 -0.44 -5.63
N ILE A 52 33.02 -1.18 -6.52
CA ILE A 52 33.66 -2.24 -7.29
C ILE A 52 33.94 -1.68 -8.69
N ASN A 53 35.21 -1.41 -8.97
CA ASN A 53 35.66 -1.01 -10.30
C ASN A 53 35.73 -2.23 -11.21
N ILE A 54 34.98 -2.16 -12.33
CA ILE A 54 34.95 -3.21 -13.36
C ILE A 54 35.51 -2.75 -14.70
N LYS A 55 36.03 -1.52 -14.80
CA LYS A 55 36.55 -0.94 -16.06
C LYS A 55 37.66 -1.78 -16.71
N THR A 56 38.37 -2.58 -15.92
CA THR A 56 39.54 -3.37 -16.34
C THR A 56 39.20 -4.83 -16.64
N LEU A 57 37.94 -5.24 -16.53
CA LEU A 57 37.55 -6.62 -16.88
C LEU A 57 37.83 -6.89 -18.36
N SER A 58 38.63 -7.92 -18.61
CA SER A 58 38.89 -8.39 -19.98
C SER A 58 37.67 -9.11 -20.54
N GLY A 59 37.51 -9.07 -21.87
CA GLY A 59 36.46 -9.83 -22.56
C GLY A 59 35.05 -9.22 -22.50
N LEU A 60 34.86 -8.01 -21.96
CA LEU A 60 33.58 -7.28 -22.00
C LEU A 60 33.62 -5.99 -22.84
N ASN A 61 34.76 -5.65 -23.44
CA ASN A 61 34.86 -4.60 -24.44
C ASN A 61 35.10 -5.23 -25.82
N TYR A 62 34.06 -5.30 -26.63
CA TYR A 62 34.12 -5.81 -28.00
C TYR A 62 32.86 -5.44 -28.77
N ILE A 63 32.99 -5.40 -30.10
CA ILE A 63 31.88 -5.35 -31.05
C ILE A 63 32.14 -6.46 -32.07
N LYS A 64 31.24 -7.43 -32.19
CA LYS A 64 31.38 -8.53 -33.16
C LYS A 64 30.03 -8.97 -33.70
N GLU A 65 30.02 -9.46 -34.93
CA GLU A 65 28.87 -10.18 -35.49
C GLU A 65 29.11 -11.69 -35.34
N GLU A 66 28.12 -12.42 -34.84
CA GLU A 66 28.18 -13.87 -34.71
C GLU A 66 26.82 -14.47 -35.05
N LYS A 67 26.77 -15.36 -36.06
CA LYS A 67 25.55 -16.06 -36.50
C LYS A 67 24.37 -15.12 -36.80
N GLY A 68 24.63 -13.98 -37.43
CA GLY A 68 23.60 -12.98 -37.78
C GLY A 68 23.07 -12.16 -36.60
N VAL A 69 23.75 -12.21 -35.45
CA VAL A 69 23.46 -11.37 -34.28
C VAL A 69 24.68 -10.50 -33.99
N LEU A 70 24.47 -9.20 -33.89
CA LEU A 70 25.49 -8.27 -33.47
C LEU A 70 25.59 -8.29 -31.94
N LYS A 71 26.78 -8.49 -31.41
CA LYS A 71 27.08 -8.57 -29.98
C LYS A 71 28.00 -7.44 -29.57
N ILE A 72 27.58 -6.70 -28.55
CA ILE A 72 28.34 -5.59 -27.97
C ILE A 72 28.60 -5.92 -26.50
N GLY A 73 29.87 -6.01 -26.11
CA GLY A 73 30.22 -6.23 -24.70
C GLY A 73 29.81 -5.03 -23.83
N ALA A 74 29.38 -5.29 -22.59
CA ALA A 74 28.83 -4.25 -21.71
C ALA A 74 29.81 -3.12 -21.36
N LEU A 75 31.13 -3.35 -21.45
CA LEU A 75 32.17 -2.35 -21.21
C LEU A 75 32.65 -1.64 -22.48
N THR A 76 31.98 -1.86 -23.62
CA THR A 76 32.25 -1.10 -24.84
C THR A 76 31.91 0.37 -24.64
N GLN A 77 32.87 1.24 -24.98
CA GLN A 77 32.73 2.68 -24.76
C GLN A 77 31.74 3.29 -25.75
N LEU A 78 31.02 4.33 -25.32
CA LEU A 78 30.08 5.04 -26.17
C LEU A 78 30.78 5.73 -27.35
N SER A 79 32.04 6.16 -27.18
CA SER A 79 32.88 6.71 -28.24
C SER A 79 33.21 5.68 -29.33
N GLU A 80 33.49 4.44 -28.95
CA GLU A 80 33.75 3.32 -29.87
C GLU A 80 32.49 2.97 -30.65
N ILE A 81 31.34 2.93 -29.97
CA ILE A 81 30.04 2.71 -30.61
C ILE A 81 29.75 3.81 -31.63
N ALA A 82 29.91 5.09 -31.25
CA ALA A 82 29.65 6.23 -32.11
C ALA A 82 30.56 6.29 -33.37
N LYS A 83 31.73 5.66 -33.31
CA LYS A 83 32.72 5.65 -34.40
C LYS A 83 32.74 4.36 -35.22
N SER A 84 32.14 3.28 -34.72
CA SER A 84 32.22 1.95 -35.34
C SER A 84 31.59 1.92 -36.73
N PRO A 85 32.36 1.60 -37.79
CA PRO A 85 31.82 1.43 -39.14
C PRO A 85 30.80 0.28 -39.21
N LEU A 86 31.07 -0.83 -38.52
CA LEU A 86 30.18 -1.99 -38.46
C LEU A 86 28.81 -1.59 -37.90
N LEU A 87 28.79 -0.83 -36.80
CA LEU A 87 27.54 -0.39 -36.17
C LEU A 87 26.80 0.66 -37.00
N LYS A 88 27.50 1.49 -37.79
CA LYS A 88 26.84 2.44 -38.70
C LYS A 88 26.00 1.73 -39.75
N THR A 89 26.48 0.59 -40.26
CA THR A 89 25.72 -0.22 -41.22
C THR A 89 24.63 -1.04 -40.55
N TYR A 90 24.88 -1.60 -39.36
CA TYR A 90 23.93 -2.46 -38.66
C TYR A 90 22.84 -1.68 -37.91
N CYS A 91 23.21 -0.68 -37.11
CA CYS A 91 22.34 -0.05 -36.14
C CYS A 91 22.59 1.47 -36.04
N GLY A 92 22.31 2.20 -37.12
CA GLY A 92 22.53 3.66 -37.21
C GLY A 92 21.89 4.45 -36.06
N ALA A 93 20.66 4.10 -35.66
CA ALA A 93 19.98 4.78 -34.54
C ALA A 93 20.71 4.63 -33.19
N LEU A 94 21.43 3.52 -32.97
CA LEU A 94 22.26 3.34 -31.77
C LEU A 94 23.53 4.22 -31.84
N VAL A 95 24.14 4.32 -33.02
CA VAL A 95 25.32 5.16 -33.27
C VAL A 95 24.99 6.64 -33.04
N GLU A 96 23.87 7.11 -33.58
CA GLU A 96 23.37 8.48 -33.38
C GLU A 96 23.08 8.78 -31.91
N ALA A 97 22.38 7.87 -31.22
CA ALA A 97 22.14 7.99 -29.79
C ALA A 97 23.46 8.10 -29.00
N ALA A 98 24.41 7.20 -29.25
CA ALA A 98 25.73 7.20 -28.62
C ALA A 98 26.53 8.47 -28.93
N HIS A 99 26.40 9.06 -30.12
CA HIS A 99 27.04 10.32 -30.46
C HIS A 99 26.42 11.52 -29.72
N SER A 100 25.11 11.48 -29.47
CA SER A 100 24.32 12.59 -28.91
C SER A 100 24.35 12.73 -27.37
N VAL A 101 24.95 11.77 -26.67
CA VAL A 101 24.98 11.72 -25.20
C VAL A 101 26.31 12.21 -24.64
N ALA A 102 26.27 12.97 -23.54
CA ALA A 102 27.45 13.46 -22.84
C ALA A 102 28.42 14.30 -23.69
N THR A 103 29.50 14.75 -23.08
CA THR A 103 30.61 15.38 -23.81
C THR A 103 31.52 14.30 -24.41
N PRO A 104 32.33 14.62 -25.44
CA PRO A 104 33.30 13.67 -25.99
C PRO A 104 34.20 13.02 -24.93
N GLN A 105 34.62 13.78 -23.91
CA GLN A 105 35.47 13.30 -22.82
C GLN A 105 34.75 12.24 -21.97
N VAL A 106 33.47 12.44 -21.66
CA VAL A 106 32.68 11.46 -20.91
C VAL A 106 32.41 10.22 -21.78
N ARG A 107 32.11 10.37 -23.07
CA ARG A 107 31.90 9.22 -23.97
C ARG A 107 33.11 8.31 -24.13
N ASN A 108 34.33 8.85 -24.00
CA ASN A 108 35.57 8.09 -24.03
C ASN A 108 35.81 7.22 -22.79
N VAL A 109 34.98 7.35 -21.76
CA VAL A 109 35.09 6.52 -20.54
C VAL A 109 33.76 5.89 -20.13
N ALA A 110 32.62 6.41 -20.61
CA ALA A 110 31.32 5.85 -20.36
C ALA A 110 31.08 4.63 -21.25
N THR A 111 30.56 3.57 -20.66
CA THR A 111 30.28 2.30 -21.34
C THR A 111 28.79 2.14 -21.62
N ILE A 112 28.45 1.28 -22.57
CA ILE A 112 27.04 1.00 -22.89
C ILE A 112 26.30 0.38 -21.70
N GLY A 113 26.90 -0.60 -21.00
CA GLY A 113 26.32 -1.20 -19.80
C GLY A 113 26.19 -0.19 -18.66
N GLY A 114 27.20 0.67 -18.49
CA GLY A 114 27.12 1.78 -17.55
C GLY A 114 25.97 2.74 -17.86
N ASN A 115 25.71 3.05 -19.15
CA ASN A 115 24.62 3.94 -19.56
C ASN A 115 23.23 3.36 -19.28
N LEU A 116 23.03 2.06 -19.54
CA LEU A 116 21.75 1.38 -19.29
C LEU A 116 21.41 1.30 -17.80
N CYS A 117 22.43 1.27 -16.94
CA CYS A 117 22.27 1.16 -15.49
C CYS A 117 22.37 2.51 -14.75
N GLN A 118 22.30 3.64 -15.45
CA GLN A 118 22.38 4.96 -14.82
C GLN A 118 21.18 5.23 -13.91
N ASP A 119 21.40 6.10 -12.93
CA ASP A 119 20.33 6.54 -12.03
C ASP A 119 19.63 7.79 -12.59
N VAL A 120 18.39 8.03 -12.16
CA VAL A 120 17.54 9.08 -12.71
C VAL A 120 18.15 10.48 -12.54
N ARG A 121 17.89 11.36 -13.50
CA ARG A 121 18.29 12.77 -13.45
C ARG A 121 17.15 13.67 -12.97
N CYS A 122 16.67 13.41 -11.75
CA CYS A 122 15.69 14.27 -11.08
C CYS A 122 16.42 15.30 -10.21
N TRP A 123 16.08 16.59 -10.34
CA TRP A 123 16.71 17.67 -9.56
C TRP A 123 16.43 17.62 -8.05
N TYR A 124 15.31 17.03 -7.64
CA TYR A 124 14.95 16.86 -6.22
C TYR A 124 15.78 15.73 -5.62
N TYR A 125 15.92 14.65 -6.39
CA TYR A 125 16.79 13.55 -6.02
C TYR A 125 18.27 13.98 -5.99
N ARG A 126 18.73 14.72 -6.99
CA ARG A 126 20.12 15.20 -7.08
C ARG A 126 20.35 16.54 -6.37
N TYR A 127 19.41 17.00 -5.54
CA TYR A 127 19.56 18.26 -4.84
C TYR A 127 20.76 18.19 -3.88
N PRO A 128 21.80 19.04 -4.05
CA PRO A 128 23.05 18.90 -3.31
C PRO A 128 22.95 19.28 -1.84
N PHE A 129 23.60 18.49 -0.99
CA PHE A 129 23.69 18.74 0.45
C PHE A 129 24.22 20.15 0.75
N LYS A 130 25.25 20.59 0.00
CA LYS A 130 25.97 21.86 0.23
C LYS A 130 25.15 23.13 -0.03
N ILE A 131 24.01 23.04 -0.72
CA ILE A 131 23.19 24.21 -1.07
C ILE A 131 22.10 24.44 -0.02
N GLY A 132 21.46 23.38 0.48
CA GLY A 132 20.38 23.52 1.46
C GLY A 132 19.95 22.20 2.12
N GLY A 133 20.86 21.22 2.22
CA GLY A 133 20.53 19.88 2.71
C GLY A 133 19.81 19.00 1.66
N PRO A 134 19.69 17.68 1.88
CA PRO A 134 19.08 16.78 0.92
C PRO A 134 17.55 16.92 0.96
N ILE A 135 16.92 17.07 -0.22
CA ILE A 135 15.47 16.96 -0.33
C ILE A 135 15.09 15.49 -0.14
N MET A 136 14.31 15.20 0.91
CA MET A 136 13.79 13.86 1.22
C MET A 136 12.65 13.48 0.26
N CYS A 137 13.02 13.19 -0.98
CA CYS A 137 12.10 12.64 -1.98
C CYS A 137 11.94 11.11 -1.84
N LEU A 138 10.98 10.53 -2.56
CA LEU A 138 10.72 9.08 -2.58
C LEU A 138 11.98 8.22 -2.79
N ARG A 139 12.91 8.63 -3.67
CA ARG A 139 14.14 7.86 -3.95
C ARG A 139 15.15 7.87 -2.79
N LYS A 140 15.00 8.78 -1.82
CA LYS A 140 15.82 8.88 -0.60
C LYS A 140 15.09 8.40 0.65
N GLY A 141 13.98 7.68 0.51
CA GLY A 141 13.14 7.22 1.63
C GLY A 141 12.19 8.27 2.19
N GLY A 142 12.03 9.42 1.51
CA GLY A 142 10.99 10.38 1.85
C GLY A 142 9.59 9.91 1.45
N LYS A 143 8.55 10.60 1.94
CA LYS A 143 7.15 10.21 1.73
C LYS A 143 6.51 10.81 0.46
N ILE A 144 7.12 11.85 -0.13
CA ILE A 144 6.53 12.61 -1.25
C ILE A 144 7.49 12.77 -2.44
N CYS A 145 6.95 12.79 -3.65
CA CYS A 145 7.66 13.27 -4.83
C CYS A 145 7.53 14.80 -4.90
N ASN A 146 8.62 15.52 -4.65
CA ASN A 146 8.61 16.99 -4.65
C ASN A 146 8.33 17.61 -6.03
N ALA A 147 8.38 16.82 -7.11
CA ALA A 147 7.94 17.28 -8.43
C ALA A 147 6.42 17.38 -8.55
N LEU A 148 5.64 16.76 -7.66
CA LEU A 148 4.19 16.81 -7.69
C LEU A 148 3.67 18.25 -7.44
N THR A 149 4.28 18.95 -6.48
CA THR A 149 3.87 20.31 -6.07
C THR A 149 4.89 21.38 -6.42
N GLY A 150 6.09 21.00 -6.87
CA GLY A 150 7.15 21.91 -7.26
C GLY A 150 7.33 22.04 -8.77
N ASP A 151 8.54 22.46 -9.18
CA ASP A 151 8.95 22.47 -10.57
C ASP A 151 9.05 21.05 -11.14
N HIS A 152 8.39 20.84 -12.27
CA HIS A 152 8.30 19.54 -12.93
C HIS A 152 8.54 19.62 -14.44
N ARG A 153 9.13 20.71 -14.94
CA ARG A 153 9.40 20.91 -16.38
C ARG A 153 10.13 19.75 -17.09
N TYR A 154 10.92 18.98 -16.35
CA TYR A 154 11.72 17.86 -16.87
C TYR A 154 11.11 16.48 -16.61
N HIS A 155 9.97 16.41 -15.91
CA HIS A 155 9.40 15.15 -15.42
C HIS A 155 8.47 14.50 -16.44
N SER A 156 7.91 13.34 -16.08
CA SER A 156 7.07 12.54 -16.96
C SER A 156 5.78 13.25 -17.38
N ILE A 157 5.36 12.98 -18.61
CA ILE A 157 4.04 13.32 -19.16
C ILE A 157 3.12 12.10 -19.29
N PHE A 158 3.51 10.93 -18.79
CA PHE A 158 2.73 9.68 -18.87
C PHE A 158 2.44 9.09 -17.48
N GLY A 159 2.60 9.88 -16.41
CA GLY A 159 2.33 9.47 -15.04
C GLY A 159 3.58 9.12 -14.22
N ALA A 160 3.37 8.55 -13.04
CA ALA A 160 4.43 8.31 -12.08
C ALA A 160 4.75 6.82 -11.93
N ALA A 161 6.02 6.48 -11.67
CA ALA A 161 6.44 5.14 -11.30
C ALA A 161 5.90 4.78 -9.91
N GLY A 162 5.29 3.60 -9.80
CA GLY A 162 4.81 3.06 -8.52
C GLY A 162 5.94 2.98 -7.48
N ILE A 163 5.54 3.05 -6.21
CA ILE A 163 6.46 2.93 -5.08
C ILE A 163 6.11 1.67 -4.29
N SER A 164 7.10 1.07 -3.63
CA SER A 164 6.87 -0.13 -2.83
C SER A 164 5.91 0.09 -1.65
N THR A 165 5.77 1.34 -1.18
CA THR A 165 4.94 1.70 -0.03
C THR A 165 4.41 3.12 -0.17
N TYR A 166 3.11 3.29 -0.43
CA TYR A 166 2.45 4.59 -0.40
C TYR A 166 2.24 5.08 1.04
N PRO A 167 2.29 6.39 1.36
CA PRO A 167 2.10 6.87 2.74
C PRO A 167 0.77 6.43 3.37
N CYS A 168 -0.32 6.48 2.59
CA CYS A 168 -1.62 5.99 3.03
C CYS A 168 -1.64 4.46 3.24
N ALA A 169 -0.91 3.70 2.42
CA ALA A 169 -0.79 2.25 2.52
C ALA A 169 0.10 1.84 3.71
N SER A 170 1.26 2.46 3.90
CA SER A 170 2.22 2.14 4.97
C SER A 170 1.68 2.42 6.36
N ASN A 171 0.81 3.44 6.48
CA ASN A 171 0.15 3.76 7.74
C ASN A 171 -1.13 2.95 7.95
N CYS A 172 -1.72 2.38 6.90
CA CYS A 172 -2.82 1.43 7.06
C CYS A 172 -2.28 0.13 7.69
N PRO A 173 -2.81 -0.33 8.84
CA PRO A 173 -2.33 -1.58 9.46
C PRO A 173 -2.47 -2.80 8.55
N ALA A 174 -3.45 -2.79 7.65
CA ALA A 174 -3.67 -3.82 6.65
C ALA A 174 -2.85 -3.62 5.36
N ASN A 175 -2.01 -2.58 5.26
CA ASN A 175 -1.18 -2.27 4.07
C ASN A 175 -1.98 -2.31 2.76
N ILE A 176 -3.20 -1.76 2.76
CA ILE A 176 -4.07 -1.75 1.58
C ILE A 176 -3.40 -0.88 0.50
N ASP A 177 -3.35 -1.38 -0.74
CA ASP A 177 -2.85 -0.62 -1.89
C ASP A 177 -3.89 0.40 -2.38
N ILE A 178 -4.02 1.49 -1.60
CA ILE A 178 -5.04 2.51 -1.79
C ILE A 178 -4.96 3.19 -3.16
N PRO A 179 -3.80 3.67 -3.63
CA PRO A 179 -3.73 4.36 -4.91
C PRO A 179 -4.11 3.47 -6.11
N SER A 180 -3.78 2.18 -6.07
CA SER A 180 -4.12 1.25 -7.16
C SER A 180 -5.63 1.10 -7.33
N TYR A 181 -6.38 0.77 -6.28
CA TYR A 181 -7.83 0.59 -6.42
C TYR A 181 -8.55 1.93 -6.66
N LEU A 182 -8.05 3.04 -6.09
CA LEU A 182 -8.61 4.36 -6.38
C LEU A 182 -8.43 4.76 -7.84
N ASN A 183 -7.37 4.32 -8.51
CA ASN A 183 -7.22 4.56 -9.94
C ASN A 183 -8.32 3.85 -10.75
N ARG A 184 -8.65 2.60 -10.39
CA ARG A 184 -9.77 1.88 -11.01
C ARG A 184 -11.12 2.55 -10.72
N VAL A 185 -11.31 3.11 -9.52
CA VAL A 185 -12.50 3.94 -9.21
C VAL A 185 -12.53 5.18 -10.10
N LYS A 186 -11.42 5.90 -10.25
CA LYS A 186 -11.32 7.09 -11.12
C LYS A 186 -11.74 6.80 -12.57
N ASP A 187 -11.39 5.62 -13.08
CA ASP A 187 -11.69 5.18 -14.44
C ASP A 187 -13.11 4.60 -14.59
N GLY A 188 -13.91 4.59 -13.52
CA GLY A 188 -15.25 3.98 -13.49
C GLY A 188 -15.24 2.44 -13.47
N ASN A 189 -14.07 1.81 -13.37
CA ASN A 189 -13.90 0.36 -13.32
C ASN A 189 -14.03 -0.16 -11.88
N LEU A 190 -15.25 -0.07 -11.35
CA LEU A 190 -15.56 -0.42 -9.95
C LEU A 190 -15.32 -1.91 -9.65
N LEU A 191 -15.52 -2.80 -10.62
CA LEU A 191 -15.33 -4.24 -10.42
C LEU A 191 -13.86 -4.58 -10.18
N GLU A 192 -12.95 -4.05 -10.99
CA GLU A 192 -11.52 -4.24 -10.78
C GLU A 192 -11.02 -3.52 -9.52
N ALA A 193 -11.56 -2.33 -9.21
CA ALA A 193 -11.29 -1.65 -7.94
C ALA A 193 -11.66 -2.53 -6.74
N ALA A 194 -12.85 -3.14 -6.79
CA ALA A 194 -13.34 -4.03 -5.75
C ALA A 194 -12.44 -5.26 -5.56
N LYS A 195 -12.03 -5.91 -6.66
CA LYS A 195 -11.10 -7.06 -6.61
C LYS A 195 -9.77 -6.67 -5.98
N GLN A 196 -9.18 -5.55 -6.40
CA GLN A 196 -7.92 -5.04 -5.86
C GLN A 196 -8.04 -4.69 -4.36
N LEU A 197 -9.14 -4.08 -3.92
CA LEU A 197 -9.38 -3.83 -2.50
C LEU A 197 -9.49 -5.14 -1.71
N MET A 198 -10.22 -6.14 -2.24
CA MET A 198 -10.42 -7.45 -1.63
C MET A 198 -9.18 -8.35 -1.61
N ASP A 199 -8.12 -8.01 -2.35
CA ASP A 199 -6.80 -8.64 -2.20
C ASP A 199 -6.14 -8.30 -0.86
N PHE A 200 -6.53 -7.18 -0.25
CA PHE A 200 -5.99 -6.72 1.02
C PHE A 200 -7.02 -6.77 2.16
N ASN A 201 -8.28 -6.44 1.88
CA ASN A 201 -9.34 -6.35 2.87
C ASN A 201 -10.66 -6.96 2.33
N PRO A 202 -11.10 -8.13 2.84
CA PRO A 202 -12.31 -8.80 2.36
C PRO A 202 -13.62 -8.32 3.02
N ILE A 203 -13.54 -7.38 3.97
CA ILE A 203 -14.72 -6.84 4.68
C ILE A 203 -14.81 -5.30 4.59
N PRO A 204 -14.64 -4.69 3.39
CA PRO A 204 -14.53 -3.24 3.23
C PRO A 204 -15.79 -2.46 3.64
N ALA A 205 -16.97 -3.08 3.51
CA ALA A 205 -18.22 -2.49 3.99
C ALA A 205 -18.21 -2.26 5.52
N ILE A 206 -17.43 -3.04 6.26
CA ILE A 206 -17.34 -2.95 7.72
C ILE A 206 -16.23 -1.97 8.11
N THR A 207 -15.01 -2.14 7.58
CA THR A 207 -13.88 -1.24 7.89
C THR A 207 -14.14 0.19 7.42
N GLY A 208 -14.80 0.39 6.29
CA GLY A 208 -15.24 1.70 5.82
C GLY A 208 -16.20 2.44 6.77
N ARG A 209 -16.79 1.74 7.75
CA ARG A 209 -17.65 2.34 8.79
C ARG A 209 -16.93 2.56 10.10
N VAL A 210 -16.08 1.62 10.52
CA VAL A 210 -15.55 1.58 11.91
C VAL A 210 -14.05 1.85 12.02
N CYS A 211 -13.34 2.02 10.89
CA CYS A 211 -11.92 2.35 10.91
C CYS A 211 -11.70 3.77 11.49
N PRO A 212 -10.74 3.96 12.42
CA PRO A 212 -10.40 5.27 12.96
C PRO A 212 -9.53 6.12 12.04
N ILE A 213 -9.36 5.70 10.77
CA ILE A 213 -8.64 6.43 9.72
C ILE A 213 -7.14 6.62 10.03
N PHE A 214 -6.34 5.59 9.78
CA PHE A 214 -4.87 5.70 9.83
C PHE A 214 -4.26 6.33 8.57
N CYS A 215 -4.95 6.22 7.44
CA CYS A 215 -4.42 6.54 6.12
C CYS A 215 -4.60 8.01 5.70
N GLU A 216 -5.73 8.64 6.03
CA GLU A 216 -6.04 10.01 5.57
C GLU A 216 -5.18 11.10 6.26
N PRO A 217 -4.89 11.06 7.58
CA PRO A 217 -3.99 12.04 8.19
C PRO A 217 -2.60 12.07 7.56
N GLU A 218 -2.17 10.93 7.00
CA GLU A 218 -0.86 10.73 6.38
C GLU A 218 -0.90 10.91 4.84
N CYS A 219 -2.02 11.39 4.30
CA CYS A 219 -2.14 11.65 2.88
C CYS A 219 -1.24 12.82 2.47
N ASN A 220 -0.37 12.64 1.46
CA ASN A 220 0.48 13.72 0.95
C ASN A 220 -0.32 14.91 0.35
N ARG A 221 -1.62 14.75 0.09
CA ARG A 221 -2.49 15.84 -0.39
C ARG A 221 -2.92 16.78 0.74
N SER A 222 -2.78 16.39 2.00
CA SER A 222 -3.19 17.19 3.17
C SER A 222 -2.56 18.59 3.19
N GLU A 223 -1.29 18.72 2.78
CA GLU A 223 -0.58 20.01 2.71
C GLU A 223 -0.91 20.84 1.45
N PHE A 224 -1.64 20.27 0.49
CA PHE A 224 -2.03 20.95 -0.75
C PHE A 224 -3.44 21.53 -0.64
N ASP A 225 -4.42 20.72 -0.23
CA ASP A 225 -5.77 21.18 0.09
C ASP A 225 -6.38 20.40 1.26
N GLN A 226 -6.97 19.24 1.02
CA GLN A 226 -7.54 18.34 2.01
C GLN A 226 -7.23 16.89 1.63
N PRO A 227 -7.05 15.98 2.59
CA PRO A 227 -6.83 14.57 2.29
C PRO A 227 -7.97 13.98 1.46
N VAL A 228 -7.66 12.90 0.74
CA VAL A 228 -8.67 12.09 0.04
C VAL A 228 -9.54 11.38 1.08
N ALA A 229 -10.86 11.37 0.92
CA ALA A 229 -11.82 10.69 1.80
C ALA A 229 -11.82 9.17 1.58
N ILE A 230 -10.66 8.53 1.81
CA ILE A 230 -10.40 7.10 1.58
C ILE A 230 -11.44 6.23 2.29
N ARG A 231 -11.79 6.52 3.55
CA ARG A 231 -12.77 5.73 4.32
C ARG A 231 -14.14 5.72 3.65
N CYS A 232 -14.59 6.84 3.11
CA CYS A 232 -15.89 6.96 2.45
C CYS A 232 -15.92 6.26 1.09
N ILE A 233 -14.81 6.30 0.34
CA ILE A 233 -14.68 5.52 -0.89
C ILE A 233 -14.69 4.02 -0.57
N GLU A 234 -13.88 3.58 0.40
CA GLU A 234 -13.80 2.18 0.85
C GLU A 234 -15.18 1.68 1.28
N ARG A 235 -15.92 2.47 2.05
CA ARG A 235 -17.28 2.12 2.47
C ARG A 235 -18.23 1.93 1.31
N SER A 236 -18.31 2.92 0.42
CA SER A 236 -19.29 2.90 -0.68
C SER A 236 -18.95 1.78 -1.68
N LEU A 237 -17.66 1.57 -1.95
CA LEU A 237 -17.19 0.43 -2.74
C LEU A 237 -17.50 -0.91 -2.03
N GLY A 238 -17.37 -0.97 -0.71
CA GLY A 238 -17.76 -2.11 0.10
C GLY A 238 -19.26 -2.43 0.04
N ASP A 239 -20.11 -1.40 0.02
CA ASP A 239 -21.55 -1.57 -0.14
C ASP A 239 -21.90 -2.11 -1.55
N GLU A 240 -21.20 -1.64 -2.60
CA GLU A 240 -21.31 -2.20 -3.95
C GLU A 240 -20.83 -3.65 -4.05
N ILE A 241 -19.72 -3.98 -3.37
CA ILE A 241 -19.22 -5.36 -3.26
C ILE A 241 -20.31 -6.28 -2.70
N LEU A 242 -20.99 -5.86 -1.63
CA LEU A 242 -22.07 -6.65 -1.04
C LEU A 242 -23.32 -6.72 -1.93
N LYS A 243 -23.61 -5.70 -2.75
CA LYS A 243 -24.68 -5.80 -3.77
C LYS A 243 -24.36 -6.87 -4.82
N ARG A 244 -23.09 -7.06 -5.16
CA ARG A 244 -22.60 -8.06 -6.12
C ARG A 244 -21.94 -9.27 -5.47
N MET A 245 -22.37 -9.65 -4.26
CA MET A 245 -21.67 -10.66 -3.46
C MET A 245 -21.51 -12.01 -4.16
N ALA A 246 -22.46 -12.41 -5.02
CA ALA A 246 -22.38 -13.66 -5.79
C ALA A 246 -21.24 -13.65 -6.84
N GLU A 247 -20.91 -12.48 -7.39
CA GLU A 247 -19.81 -12.30 -8.35
C GLU A 247 -18.47 -12.14 -7.62
N MET A 248 -18.47 -11.51 -6.44
CA MET A 248 -17.26 -11.13 -5.71
C MET A 248 -16.74 -12.20 -4.74
N PHE A 249 -17.64 -13.02 -4.16
CA PHE A 249 -17.31 -14.04 -3.18
C PHE A 249 -17.59 -15.43 -3.75
N THR A 250 -16.81 -15.80 -4.77
CA THR A 250 -16.96 -17.09 -5.45
C THR A 250 -16.20 -18.21 -4.73
N PRO A 251 -16.70 -19.45 -4.77
CA PRO A 251 -15.94 -20.62 -4.35
C PRO A 251 -14.65 -20.79 -5.17
N PRO A 252 -13.58 -21.37 -4.60
CA PRO A 252 -12.36 -21.67 -5.34
C PRO A 252 -12.61 -22.70 -6.45
N GLU A 253 -11.93 -22.53 -7.59
CA GLU A 253 -12.02 -23.46 -8.72
C GLU A 253 -11.55 -24.88 -8.38
N LYS A 254 -10.58 -24.99 -7.47
CA LYS A 254 -10.01 -26.27 -7.03
C LYS A 254 -10.04 -26.36 -5.52
N GLU A 255 -10.45 -27.52 -5.01
CA GLU A 255 -10.52 -27.77 -3.58
C GLU A 255 -9.46 -28.76 -3.11
N SER A 256 -8.71 -28.35 -2.09
CA SER A 256 -7.72 -29.17 -1.40
C SER A 256 -8.38 -30.19 -0.46
N ARG A 257 -7.73 -31.33 -0.25
CA ARG A 257 -8.14 -32.29 0.79
C ARG A 257 -7.82 -31.79 2.21
N LYS A 258 -7.00 -30.74 2.33
CA LYS A 258 -6.55 -30.16 3.60
C LYS A 258 -7.67 -29.37 4.29
N LYS A 259 -7.86 -29.63 5.58
CA LYS A 259 -8.92 -29.04 6.41
C LYS A 259 -8.31 -28.08 7.43
N ILE A 260 -8.90 -26.91 7.58
CA ILE A 260 -8.45 -25.87 8.52
C ILE A 260 -9.59 -25.50 9.45
N ALA A 261 -9.32 -25.48 10.76
CA ALA A 261 -10.26 -24.97 11.75
C ALA A 261 -9.84 -23.59 12.23
N ILE A 262 -10.81 -22.68 12.28
CA ILE A 262 -10.66 -21.32 12.81
C ILE A 262 -11.57 -21.21 14.03
N ILE A 263 -11.02 -20.74 15.15
CA ILE A 263 -11.75 -20.61 16.42
C ILE A 263 -12.03 -19.12 16.63
N GLY A 264 -13.30 -18.74 16.54
CA GLY A 264 -13.79 -17.37 16.62
C GLY A 264 -14.17 -16.79 15.26
N SER A 265 -15.37 -16.21 15.17
CA SER A 265 -15.91 -15.57 13.96
C SER A 265 -15.77 -14.04 13.95
N GLY A 266 -14.82 -13.49 14.73
CA GLY A 266 -14.47 -12.07 14.66
C GLY A 266 -13.75 -11.70 13.36
N PRO A 267 -13.39 -10.41 13.17
CA PRO A 267 -12.78 -9.92 11.92
C PRO A 267 -11.53 -10.70 11.50
N ALA A 268 -10.66 -11.06 12.45
CA ALA A 268 -9.46 -11.85 12.15
C ALA A 268 -9.81 -13.26 11.64
N GLY A 269 -10.77 -13.94 12.27
CA GLY A 269 -11.21 -15.27 11.88
C GLY A 269 -11.90 -15.28 10.51
N LEU A 270 -12.82 -14.35 10.27
CA LEU A 270 -13.51 -14.21 8.97
C LEU A 270 -12.54 -13.88 7.84
N THR A 271 -11.57 -12.99 8.10
CA THR A 271 -10.53 -12.63 7.13
C THR A 271 -9.63 -13.81 6.80
N ALA A 272 -9.17 -14.56 7.81
CA ALA A 272 -8.37 -15.76 7.58
C ALA A 272 -9.18 -16.82 6.80
N ALA A 273 -10.46 -16.98 7.13
CA ALA A 273 -11.35 -17.91 6.44
C ALA A 273 -11.48 -17.57 4.95
N TYR A 274 -11.69 -16.30 4.61
CA TYR A 274 -11.75 -15.81 3.24
C TYR A 274 -10.49 -16.19 2.43
N TYR A 275 -9.30 -15.82 2.90
CA TYR A 275 -8.06 -16.05 2.14
C TYR A 275 -7.69 -17.54 2.04
N LEU A 276 -7.91 -18.31 3.10
CA LEU A 276 -7.69 -19.76 3.07
C LEU A 276 -8.69 -20.44 2.13
N ARG A 277 -9.95 -19.99 2.13
CA ARG A 277 -10.96 -20.53 1.22
C ARG A 277 -10.65 -20.18 -0.23
N ARG A 278 -10.28 -18.93 -0.52
CA ARG A 278 -9.81 -18.48 -1.84
C ARG A 278 -8.60 -19.28 -2.34
N SER A 279 -7.75 -19.74 -1.42
CA SER A 279 -6.60 -20.61 -1.73
C SER A 279 -6.96 -22.10 -1.93
N GLY A 280 -8.26 -22.45 -1.89
CA GLY A 280 -8.74 -23.81 -2.13
C GLY A 280 -8.88 -24.69 -0.88
N TYR A 281 -8.58 -24.19 0.32
CA TYR A 281 -8.69 -25.02 1.54
C TYR A 281 -10.15 -25.23 1.98
N ARG A 282 -10.40 -26.33 2.69
CA ARG A 282 -11.67 -26.59 3.37
C ARG A 282 -11.63 -25.94 4.75
N VAL A 283 -12.44 -24.91 4.95
CA VAL A 283 -12.42 -24.09 6.18
C VAL A 283 -13.67 -24.34 7.00
N THR A 284 -13.49 -24.56 8.30
CA THR A 284 -14.57 -24.59 9.29
C THR A 284 -14.28 -23.58 10.39
N VAL A 285 -15.22 -22.65 10.62
CA VAL A 285 -15.15 -21.64 11.67
C VAL A 285 -16.04 -22.08 12.82
N PHE A 286 -15.46 -22.20 14.01
CA PHE A 286 -16.17 -22.51 15.25
C PHE A 286 -16.45 -21.21 16.01
N GLU A 287 -17.68 -21.01 16.42
CA GLU A 287 -18.13 -19.83 17.15
C GLU A 287 -18.91 -20.26 18.38
N LYS A 288 -18.59 -19.63 19.51
CA LYS A 288 -19.24 -19.87 20.80
C LYS A 288 -20.61 -19.20 20.85
N MET A 289 -20.73 -18.03 20.26
CA MET A 289 -21.93 -17.21 20.29
C MET A 289 -23.02 -17.74 19.34
N ALA A 290 -24.25 -17.24 19.51
CA ALA A 290 -25.40 -17.67 18.72
C ALA A 290 -25.38 -17.13 17.28
N GLU A 291 -24.68 -16.04 17.02
CA GLU A 291 -24.52 -15.42 15.69
C GLU A 291 -23.03 -15.15 15.42
N LEU A 292 -22.69 -15.08 14.13
CA LEU A 292 -21.33 -14.84 13.65
C LEU A 292 -20.99 -13.34 13.65
N GLY A 293 -19.69 -13.01 13.74
CA GLY A 293 -19.18 -11.64 13.59
C GLY A 293 -18.42 -11.10 14.80
N GLY A 294 -18.47 -11.80 15.94
CA GLY A 294 -17.81 -11.38 17.17
C GLY A 294 -18.18 -9.96 17.59
N MET A 295 -17.20 -9.15 18.01
CA MET A 295 -17.44 -7.76 18.48
C MET A 295 -18.14 -6.86 17.44
N LEU A 296 -18.08 -7.18 16.15
CA LEU A 296 -18.82 -6.44 15.12
C LEU A 296 -20.34 -6.49 15.35
N LEU A 297 -20.83 -7.67 15.74
CA LEU A 297 -22.24 -7.89 16.00
C LEU A 297 -22.61 -7.59 17.46
N TYR A 298 -21.75 -7.99 18.41
CA TYR A 298 -22.10 -7.97 19.83
C TYR A 298 -21.73 -6.68 20.56
N SER A 299 -20.79 -5.88 20.05
CA SER A 299 -20.32 -4.67 20.75
C SER A 299 -20.67 -3.38 20.00
N ILE A 300 -20.26 -3.24 18.73
CA ILE A 300 -20.39 -1.96 18.00
C ILE A 300 -21.86 -1.60 17.74
N PRO A 301 -22.42 -0.47 18.19
CA PRO A 301 -23.85 -0.16 18.02
C PRO A 301 -24.31 0.00 16.56
N PRO A 302 -25.61 -0.19 16.27
CA PRO A 302 -26.15 -0.14 14.91
C PRO A 302 -25.99 1.23 14.22
N TYR A 303 -26.03 2.34 14.95
CA TYR A 303 -25.77 3.67 14.38
C TYR A 303 -24.36 3.85 13.80
N ARG A 304 -23.39 3.03 14.23
CA ARG A 304 -22.01 3.04 13.71
C ARG A 304 -21.77 1.90 12.74
N LEU A 305 -22.36 0.73 13.00
CA LEU A 305 -22.25 -0.44 12.15
C LEU A 305 -23.60 -1.18 12.10
N PRO A 306 -24.41 -0.94 11.05
CA PRO A 306 -25.68 -1.64 10.88
C PRO A 306 -25.48 -3.16 10.86
N LYS A 307 -26.28 -3.88 11.64
CA LYS A 307 -26.13 -5.34 11.83
C LYS A 307 -26.36 -6.12 10.55
N GLU A 308 -27.27 -5.65 9.71
CA GLU A 308 -27.54 -6.22 8.40
C GLU A 308 -26.31 -6.19 7.47
N VAL A 309 -25.44 -5.18 7.58
CA VAL A 309 -24.19 -5.13 6.80
C VAL A 309 -23.27 -6.28 7.22
N VAL A 310 -23.15 -6.53 8.54
CA VAL A 310 -22.34 -7.63 9.08
C VAL A 310 -22.91 -8.98 8.66
N ARG A 311 -24.23 -9.18 8.82
CA ARG A 311 -24.92 -10.42 8.41
C ARG A 311 -24.75 -10.67 6.91
N LYS A 312 -24.96 -9.66 6.06
CA LYS A 312 -24.78 -9.77 4.61
C LYS A 312 -23.34 -10.11 4.22
N GLN A 313 -22.35 -9.53 4.91
CA GLN A 313 -20.94 -9.87 4.72
C GLN A 313 -20.64 -11.33 5.09
N ILE A 314 -21.27 -11.85 6.16
CA ILE A 314 -21.15 -13.25 6.56
C ILE A 314 -21.83 -14.18 5.54
N GLU A 315 -23.01 -13.82 5.04
CA GLU A 315 -23.69 -14.59 3.98
C GLU A 315 -22.83 -14.67 2.70
N ALA A 316 -22.16 -13.58 2.32
CA ALA A 316 -21.21 -13.61 1.21
C ALA A 316 -20.07 -14.63 1.44
N LEU A 317 -19.52 -14.69 2.67
CA LEU A 317 -18.50 -15.67 3.04
C LEU A 317 -19.02 -17.11 3.09
N LYS A 318 -20.27 -17.32 3.53
CA LYS A 318 -20.95 -18.63 3.43
C LYS A 318 -21.07 -19.07 1.97
N GLY A 319 -21.39 -18.14 1.06
CA GLY A 319 -21.48 -18.37 -0.38
C GLY A 319 -20.21 -18.95 -1.01
N MET A 320 -19.04 -18.69 -0.43
CA MET A 320 -17.78 -19.30 -0.87
C MET A 320 -17.64 -20.79 -0.48
N GLY A 321 -18.52 -21.32 0.36
CA GLY A 321 -18.46 -22.68 0.91
C GLY A 321 -17.70 -22.79 2.24
N ILE A 322 -17.55 -21.69 2.98
CA ILE A 322 -17.00 -21.73 4.35
C ILE A 322 -18.05 -22.32 5.28
N LYS A 323 -17.66 -23.32 6.08
CA LYS A 323 -18.56 -23.93 7.08
C LYS A 323 -18.47 -23.18 8.40
N PHE A 324 -19.60 -23.02 9.07
CA PHE A 324 -19.70 -22.38 10.38
C PHE A 324 -20.41 -23.32 11.35
N GLU A 325 -19.81 -23.52 12.54
CA GLU A 325 -20.38 -24.29 13.65
C GLU A 325 -20.59 -23.34 14.84
N LEU A 326 -21.85 -23.01 15.13
CA LEU A 326 -22.28 -22.09 16.19
C LEU A 326 -22.48 -22.83 17.52
N GLY A 327 -22.45 -22.09 18.63
CA GLY A 327 -22.66 -22.63 19.97
C GLY A 327 -21.54 -23.56 20.46
N VAL A 328 -20.34 -23.47 19.89
CA VAL A 328 -19.20 -24.33 20.24
C VAL A 328 -18.11 -23.51 20.95
N ASP A 329 -17.96 -23.68 22.27
CA ASP A 329 -16.86 -23.13 23.06
C ASP A 329 -15.63 -24.05 22.94
N ALA A 330 -14.88 -23.88 21.85
CA ALA A 330 -13.65 -24.64 21.60
C ALA A 330 -12.65 -24.44 22.76
N GLY A 331 -12.16 -25.54 23.33
CA GLY A 331 -11.40 -25.57 24.58
C GLY A 331 -12.19 -26.13 25.77
N LYS A 332 -13.53 -25.99 25.77
CA LYS A 332 -14.44 -26.61 26.75
C LYS A 332 -15.25 -27.74 26.14
N ASP A 333 -16.02 -27.44 25.07
CA ASP A 333 -16.91 -28.41 24.42
C ASP A 333 -16.14 -29.37 23.51
N ILE A 334 -15.10 -28.86 22.85
CA ILE A 334 -14.18 -29.65 22.02
C ILE A 334 -12.75 -29.30 22.43
N SER A 335 -12.00 -30.31 22.88
CA SER A 335 -10.61 -30.08 23.27
C SER A 335 -9.73 -29.70 22.06
N VAL A 336 -8.73 -28.85 22.29
CA VAL A 336 -7.77 -28.44 21.25
C VAL A 336 -7.04 -29.65 20.65
N THR A 337 -6.75 -30.68 21.46
CA THR A 337 -6.16 -31.94 20.97
C THR A 337 -7.08 -32.65 19.96
N LYS A 338 -8.39 -32.69 20.24
CA LYS A 338 -9.37 -33.29 19.32
C LYS A 338 -9.48 -32.48 18.03
N LEU A 339 -9.46 -31.15 18.10
CA LEU A 339 -9.40 -30.29 16.92
C LEU A 339 -8.13 -30.54 16.10
N ALA A 340 -6.96 -30.61 16.75
CA ALA A 340 -5.68 -30.88 16.09
C ALA A 340 -5.62 -32.25 15.40
N SER A 341 -6.39 -33.25 15.88
CA SER A 341 -6.50 -34.55 15.23
C SER A 341 -7.41 -34.57 14.00
N ARG A 342 -8.37 -33.63 13.90
CA ARG A 342 -9.39 -33.57 12.83
C ARG A 342 -9.03 -32.63 11.68
N PHE A 343 -8.13 -31.68 11.94
CA PHE A 343 -7.77 -30.60 11.03
C PHE A 343 -6.26 -30.55 10.83
N ASP A 344 -5.80 -30.20 9.63
CA ASP A 344 -4.39 -30.10 9.29
C ASP A 344 -3.72 -28.85 9.88
N ALA A 345 -4.52 -27.81 10.15
CA ALA A 345 -4.09 -26.58 10.81
C ALA A 345 -5.21 -25.93 11.64
N LEU A 346 -4.81 -25.17 12.66
CA LEU A 346 -5.69 -24.45 13.58
C LEU A 346 -5.32 -22.96 13.64
N PHE A 347 -6.32 -22.08 13.67
CA PHE A 347 -6.15 -20.65 13.94
C PHE A 347 -7.03 -20.19 15.11
N TRP A 348 -6.41 -19.70 16.18
CA TRP A 348 -7.09 -19.21 17.38
C TRP A 348 -7.29 -17.69 17.32
N ALA A 349 -8.53 -17.26 17.13
CA ALA A 349 -8.92 -15.87 16.91
C ALA A 349 -10.11 -15.45 17.80
N THR A 350 -10.12 -15.89 19.07
CA THR A 350 -11.24 -15.66 20.00
C THR A 350 -11.37 -14.22 20.48
N GLY A 351 -10.38 -13.36 20.24
CA GLY A 351 -10.40 -11.95 20.67
C GLY A 351 -10.25 -11.76 22.19
N ALA A 352 -10.58 -10.55 22.66
CA ALA A 352 -10.49 -10.13 24.05
C ALA A 352 -11.88 -9.82 24.63
N TRP A 353 -12.48 -10.79 25.31
CA TRP A 353 -13.85 -10.69 25.86
C TRP A 353 -13.91 -10.54 27.37
N LYS A 354 -12.80 -10.80 28.08
CA LYS A 354 -12.80 -10.82 29.54
C LYS A 354 -12.73 -9.40 30.06
N GLU A 355 -13.79 -8.92 30.69
CA GLU A 355 -13.82 -7.57 31.27
C GLU A 355 -12.89 -7.44 32.48
N LYS A 356 -12.24 -6.28 32.60
CA LYS A 356 -11.43 -5.96 33.77
C LYS A 356 -12.32 -5.63 34.97
N PRO A 357 -11.91 -6.02 36.19
CA PRO A 357 -12.60 -5.60 37.41
C PRO A 357 -12.36 -4.11 37.67
N LEU A 358 -13.39 -3.41 38.15
CA LEU A 358 -13.29 -2.01 38.58
C LEU A 358 -12.41 -1.86 39.82
N GLY A 359 -12.41 -2.87 40.70
CA GLY A 359 -11.53 -2.94 41.86
C GLY A 359 -11.92 -1.99 42.99
N ILE A 360 -13.22 -1.70 43.12
CA ILE A 360 -13.77 -0.85 44.17
C ILE A 360 -14.68 -1.65 45.12
N LYS A 361 -14.87 -1.12 46.33
CA LYS A 361 -15.88 -1.67 47.24
C LYS A 361 -17.27 -1.45 46.64
N GLY A 362 -18.09 -2.51 46.66
CA GLY A 362 -19.45 -2.49 46.10
C GLY A 362 -19.54 -2.63 44.58
N GLU A 363 -18.47 -3.02 43.87
CA GLU A 363 -18.46 -3.19 42.40
C GLU A 363 -19.63 -4.01 41.84
N ARG A 364 -20.23 -4.92 42.62
CA ARG A 364 -21.33 -5.80 42.21
C ARG A 364 -22.59 -5.05 41.71
N VAL A 365 -22.77 -3.79 42.11
CA VAL A 365 -23.89 -2.95 41.63
C VAL A 365 -23.65 -2.37 40.23
N ALA A 366 -22.42 -2.44 39.71
CA ALA A 366 -22.08 -1.93 38.40
C ALA A 366 -22.36 -2.97 37.31
N LEU A 367 -23.13 -2.57 36.30
CA LEU A 367 -23.46 -3.37 35.12
C LEU A 367 -22.27 -3.45 34.16
N SER A 368 -22.18 -4.55 33.41
CA SER A 368 -21.22 -4.71 32.31
C SER A 368 -21.59 -3.84 31.11
N GLY A 369 -20.63 -3.06 30.61
CA GLY A 369 -20.80 -2.28 29.39
C GLY A 369 -20.94 -3.17 28.15
N LEU A 370 -20.19 -4.28 28.11
CA LEU A 370 -20.24 -5.20 26.99
C LEU A 370 -21.57 -5.97 26.95
N GLU A 371 -22.08 -6.44 28.09
CA GLU A 371 -23.38 -7.09 28.17
C GLU A 371 -24.52 -6.13 27.83
N PHE A 372 -24.42 -4.88 28.28
CA PHE A 372 -25.37 -3.83 27.90
C PHE A 372 -25.41 -3.62 26.38
N LEU A 373 -24.25 -3.45 25.74
CA LEU A 373 -24.17 -3.30 24.29
C LEU A 373 -24.67 -4.55 23.54
N ASN A 374 -24.41 -5.74 24.07
CA ASN A 374 -24.92 -7.00 23.51
C ASN A 374 -26.45 -7.00 23.50
N LYS A 375 -27.08 -6.67 24.63
CA LYS A 375 -28.55 -6.53 24.74
C LYS A 375 -29.12 -5.51 23.76
N VAL A 376 -28.47 -4.34 23.67
CA VAL A 376 -28.84 -3.29 22.71
C VAL A 376 -28.76 -3.80 21.27
N ASN A 377 -27.68 -4.49 20.92
CA ASN A 377 -27.49 -5.06 19.58
C ASN A 377 -28.47 -6.20 19.27
N ALA A 378 -28.99 -6.87 20.30
CA ALA A 378 -30.06 -7.87 20.21
C ALA A 378 -31.47 -7.25 20.12
N GLY A 379 -31.58 -5.92 20.10
CA GLY A 379 -32.86 -5.21 19.96
C GLY A 379 -33.51 -4.78 21.28
N GLN A 380 -32.89 -5.05 22.43
CA GLN A 380 -33.40 -4.55 23.71
C GLN A 380 -33.19 -3.03 23.81
N ARG A 381 -34.18 -2.33 24.39
CA ARG A 381 -34.20 -0.86 24.50
C ARG A 381 -34.42 -0.38 25.94
N ASP A 382 -34.31 -1.28 26.91
CA ASP A 382 -34.46 -0.94 28.32
C ASP A 382 -33.30 -0.07 28.80
N ILE A 383 -33.61 1.12 29.29
CA ILE A 383 -32.64 1.97 29.99
C ILE A 383 -32.57 1.56 31.46
N PRO A 384 -31.36 1.38 32.04
CA PRO A 384 -31.22 0.96 33.43
C PRO A 384 -31.55 2.07 34.44
N GLY A 385 -31.79 3.29 33.96
CA GLY A 385 -32.14 4.46 34.75
C GLY A 385 -32.07 5.73 33.90
N ARG A 386 -32.52 6.86 34.45
CA ARG A 386 -32.47 8.15 33.73
C ARG A 386 -31.07 8.71 33.76
N ARG A 387 -30.45 8.84 34.93
CA ARG A 387 -29.07 9.33 35.08
C ARG A 387 -28.12 8.15 35.28
N VAL A 388 -27.18 7.93 34.36
CA VAL A 388 -26.34 6.72 34.33
C VAL A 388 -24.86 7.09 34.32
N ALA A 389 -24.08 6.58 35.27
CA ALA A 389 -22.62 6.75 35.27
C ALA A 389 -21.96 5.70 34.37
N VAL A 390 -21.16 6.12 33.40
CA VAL A 390 -20.35 5.24 32.54
C VAL A 390 -18.88 5.38 32.93
N ILE A 391 -18.30 4.33 33.50
CA ILE A 391 -16.92 4.38 34.01
C ILE A 391 -15.96 3.90 32.92
N GLY A 392 -15.20 4.81 32.32
CA GLY A 392 -14.27 4.47 31.24
C GLY A 392 -13.98 5.64 30.30
N GLY A 393 -13.10 5.42 29.33
CA GLY A 393 -12.76 6.42 28.31
C GLY A 393 -12.41 5.84 26.94
N GLY A 394 -12.65 4.54 26.72
CA GLY A 394 -12.43 3.87 25.44
C GLY A 394 -13.67 3.86 24.55
N ASN A 395 -13.57 3.26 23.37
CA ASN A 395 -14.69 3.21 22.41
C ASN A 395 -15.92 2.51 22.98
N VAL A 396 -15.75 1.45 23.80
CA VAL A 396 -16.88 0.81 24.51
C VAL A 396 -17.60 1.81 25.42
N ALA A 397 -16.87 2.68 26.14
CA ALA A 397 -17.50 3.70 26.99
C ALA A 397 -18.27 4.74 26.16
N MET A 398 -17.73 5.15 25.01
CA MET A 398 -18.43 6.07 24.10
C MET A 398 -19.67 5.41 23.49
N ASP A 399 -19.55 4.15 23.06
CA ASP A 399 -20.65 3.38 22.49
C ASP A 399 -21.78 3.18 23.51
N VAL A 400 -21.45 2.85 24.76
CA VAL A 400 -22.42 2.77 25.87
C VAL A 400 -23.09 4.12 26.12
N ALA A 401 -22.31 5.20 26.26
CA ALA A 401 -22.85 6.52 26.57
C ALA A 401 -23.77 7.04 25.47
N ARG A 402 -23.36 6.92 24.20
CA ARG A 402 -24.17 7.35 23.06
C ARG A 402 -25.43 6.50 22.90
N ALA A 403 -25.32 5.17 23.08
CA ALA A 403 -26.49 4.29 23.09
C ALA A 403 -27.50 4.70 24.17
N LEU A 404 -27.06 4.92 25.42
CA LEU A 404 -27.89 5.43 26.51
C LEU A 404 -28.56 6.75 26.14
N ARG A 405 -27.79 7.70 25.60
CA ARG A 405 -28.30 9.02 25.22
C ARG A 405 -29.42 8.94 24.18
N ARG A 406 -29.24 8.11 23.15
CA ARG A 406 -30.24 7.89 22.08
C ARG A 406 -31.46 7.10 22.52
N MET A 407 -31.37 6.38 23.64
CA MET A 407 -32.51 5.70 24.28
C MET A 407 -33.19 6.58 25.34
N GLY A 408 -32.81 7.86 25.46
CA GLY A 408 -33.48 8.83 26.34
C GLY A 408 -32.87 8.99 27.73
N ALA A 409 -31.72 8.36 28.01
CA ALA A 409 -31.01 8.56 29.27
C ALA A 409 -30.10 9.81 29.24
N GLU A 410 -29.59 10.16 30.42
CA GLU A 410 -28.67 11.25 30.73
C GLU A 410 -27.35 10.64 31.24
N PRO A 411 -26.47 10.17 30.33
CA PRO A 411 -25.23 9.51 30.70
C PRO A 411 -24.15 10.53 31.12
N VAL A 412 -23.42 10.19 32.19
CA VAL A 412 -22.20 10.89 32.62
C VAL A 412 -21.00 9.94 32.52
N VAL A 413 -20.05 10.27 31.65
CA VAL A 413 -18.81 9.52 31.48
C VAL A 413 -17.83 9.96 32.56
N ILE A 414 -17.45 9.05 33.45
CA ILE A 414 -16.45 9.28 34.49
C ILE A 414 -15.12 8.70 34.03
N TYR A 415 -14.14 9.57 33.81
CA TYR A 415 -12.82 9.17 33.32
C TYR A 415 -11.68 9.69 34.20
N ARG A 416 -10.77 8.78 34.56
CA ARG A 416 -9.68 9.05 35.49
C ARG A 416 -8.54 9.93 34.93
N ARG A 417 -8.57 10.30 33.65
CA ARG A 417 -7.60 11.18 33.00
C ARG A 417 -8.31 12.36 32.31
N SER A 418 -7.56 13.21 31.63
CA SER A 418 -8.14 14.27 30.82
C SER A 418 -8.68 13.72 29.48
N GLN A 419 -9.36 14.57 28.73
CA GLN A 419 -9.84 14.24 27.38
C GLN A 419 -8.69 13.84 26.44
N ASP A 420 -7.55 14.50 26.51
CA ASP A 420 -6.41 14.29 25.59
C ASP A 420 -5.79 12.90 25.74
N GLU A 421 -6.00 12.25 26.89
CA GLU A 421 -5.58 10.87 27.13
C GLU A 421 -6.68 9.83 26.89
N MET A 422 -7.86 10.21 26.38
CA MET A 422 -8.91 9.24 26.06
C MET A 422 -8.45 8.30 24.94
N PRO A 423 -8.54 6.97 25.15
CA PRO A 423 -8.24 6.01 24.08
C PRO A 423 -9.36 5.87 23.04
N ALA A 424 -10.54 6.42 23.28
CA ALA A 424 -11.61 6.45 22.29
C ALA A 424 -11.22 7.30 21.06
N PHE A 425 -11.79 6.98 19.90
CA PHE A 425 -11.52 7.74 18.69
C PHE A 425 -12.08 9.16 18.80
N GLY A 426 -11.31 10.16 18.34
CA GLY A 426 -11.66 11.58 18.50
C GLY A 426 -13.03 11.94 17.92
N ASP A 427 -13.38 11.40 16.75
CA ASP A 427 -14.69 11.57 16.12
C ASP A 427 -15.83 11.06 17.02
N GLU A 428 -15.64 9.93 17.70
CA GLU A 428 -16.65 9.32 18.58
C GLU A 428 -16.84 10.15 19.86
N VAL A 429 -15.76 10.69 20.43
CA VAL A 429 -15.81 11.60 21.58
C VAL A 429 -16.50 12.90 21.20
N LYS A 430 -16.20 13.45 20.01
CA LYS A 430 -16.85 14.65 19.48
C LYS A 430 -18.35 14.42 19.31
N LYS A 431 -18.76 13.33 18.66
CA LYS A 431 -20.18 12.98 18.47
C LYS A 431 -20.91 12.76 19.80
N ALA A 432 -20.27 12.13 20.79
CA ALA A 432 -20.87 11.97 22.12
C ALA A 432 -21.17 13.33 22.77
N LYS A 433 -20.26 14.30 22.70
CA LYS A 433 -20.47 15.65 23.22
C LYS A 433 -21.57 16.41 22.47
N GLU A 434 -21.58 16.33 21.14
CA GLU A 434 -22.62 16.93 20.30
C GLU A 434 -24.02 16.39 20.66
N GLU A 435 -24.12 15.10 20.99
CA GLU A 435 -25.36 14.44 21.44
C GLU A 435 -25.76 14.81 22.88
N GLY A 436 -24.90 15.52 23.62
CA GLY A 436 -25.16 15.98 24.99
C GLY A 436 -24.75 15.01 26.10
N VAL A 437 -23.78 14.12 25.83
CA VAL A 437 -23.16 13.27 26.88
C VAL A 437 -22.33 14.14 27.82
N GLU A 438 -22.54 14.01 29.13
CA GLU A 438 -21.74 14.69 30.15
C GLU A 438 -20.40 13.96 30.38
N PHE A 439 -19.34 14.72 30.67
CA PHE A 439 -18.01 14.17 30.96
C PHE A 439 -17.47 14.72 32.27
N GLU A 440 -17.08 13.81 33.16
CA GLU A 440 -16.43 14.09 34.43
C GLU A 440 -15.00 13.53 34.39
N PHE A 441 -14.09 14.39 33.91
CA PHE A 441 -12.68 14.07 33.76
C PHE A 441 -11.93 14.09 35.09
N LEU A 442 -10.71 13.56 35.09
CA LEU A 442 -9.84 13.51 36.26
C LEU A 442 -10.58 12.97 37.50
N THR A 443 -11.40 11.94 37.31
CA THR A 443 -12.26 11.40 38.36
C THR A 443 -12.24 9.88 38.33
N THR A 444 -12.12 9.24 39.49
CA THR A 444 -12.32 7.78 39.62
C THR A 444 -13.30 7.49 40.74
N PRO A 445 -14.18 6.47 40.59
CA PRO A 445 -14.94 5.94 41.72
C PRO A 445 -14.03 5.15 42.65
N MET A 446 -14.35 5.19 43.95
CA MET A 446 -13.64 4.52 45.05
C MET A 446 -14.52 3.51 45.78
N GLU A 447 -15.81 3.81 45.86
CA GLU A 447 -16.84 2.96 46.47
C GLU A 447 -18.17 3.20 45.76
N ALA A 448 -18.94 2.13 45.61
CA ALA A 448 -20.33 2.19 45.16
C ALA A 448 -21.22 1.57 46.24
N SER A 449 -22.33 2.22 46.56
CA SER A 449 -23.35 1.68 47.45
C SER A 449 -24.74 1.97 46.92
N GLU A 450 -25.70 1.12 47.26
CA GLU A 450 -27.11 1.31 46.92
C GLU A 450 -27.83 1.93 48.13
N ALA A 451 -28.60 2.99 47.87
CA ALA A 451 -29.41 3.67 48.88
C ALA A 451 -30.67 4.25 48.24
N ASN A 452 -31.84 3.93 48.80
CA ASN A 452 -33.15 4.44 48.35
C ASN A 452 -33.42 4.27 46.84
N GLY A 453 -33.05 3.11 46.28
CA GLY A 453 -33.24 2.81 44.85
C GLY A 453 -32.31 3.58 43.91
N LYS A 454 -31.27 4.23 44.44
CA LYS A 454 -30.21 4.90 43.67
C LYS A 454 -28.84 4.37 44.06
N ILE A 455 -27.87 4.56 43.17
CA ILE A 455 -26.46 4.24 43.41
C ILE A 455 -25.70 5.51 43.78
N LEU A 456 -25.04 5.46 44.95
CA LEU A 456 -24.14 6.47 45.45
C LEU A 456 -22.70 6.08 45.10
N LEU A 457 -22.07 6.83 44.20
CA LEU A 457 -20.66 6.67 43.86
C LEU A 457 -19.82 7.68 44.64
N LYS A 458 -18.97 7.17 45.54
CA LYS A 458 -17.92 7.99 46.16
C LYS A 458 -16.76 8.11 45.18
N CYS A 459 -16.54 9.30 44.65
CA CYS A 459 -15.51 9.62 43.68
C CYS A 459 -14.40 10.46 44.31
N VAL A 460 -13.21 10.43 43.70
CA VAL A 460 -12.07 11.27 44.09
C VAL A 460 -11.49 11.96 42.87
N ARG A 461 -11.02 13.21 43.04
CA ARG A 461 -10.34 13.94 41.97
C ARG A 461 -8.92 13.41 41.75
N MET A 462 -8.49 13.49 40.50
CA MET A 462 -7.18 13.06 40.01
C MET A 462 -6.37 14.26 39.53
N LYS A 463 -5.06 14.12 39.60
CA LYS A 463 -4.11 14.91 38.81
C LYS A 463 -3.28 13.99 37.93
N LEU A 464 -2.80 14.51 36.81
CA LEU A 464 -1.90 13.77 35.94
C LEU A 464 -0.47 13.80 36.52
N GLY A 465 0.14 12.63 36.65
CA GLY A 465 1.52 12.44 37.07
C GLY A 465 2.44 12.10 35.90
N SER A 466 3.56 11.43 36.21
CA SER A 466 4.50 10.94 35.19
C SER A 466 3.87 9.93 34.23
N ARG A 467 4.41 9.82 33.02
CA ARG A 467 3.94 8.88 32.00
C ARG A 467 4.16 7.42 32.43
N ASP A 468 3.19 6.56 32.13
CA ASP A 468 3.24 5.11 32.32
C ASP A 468 3.94 4.40 31.15
N ALA A 469 4.02 3.06 31.21
CA ALA A 469 4.62 2.23 30.16
C ALA A 469 3.90 2.32 28.80
N SER A 470 2.63 2.74 28.79
CA SER A 470 1.89 3.03 27.55
C SER A 470 2.15 4.45 27.03
N GLY A 471 3.07 5.20 27.67
CA GLY A 471 3.37 6.58 27.37
C GLY A 471 2.30 7.56 27.90
N ARG A 472 1.27 7.13 28.62
CA ARG A 472 0.18 8.00 29.08
C ARG A 472 0.39 8.46 30.52
N PRO A 473 0.10 9.70 30.89
CA PRO A 473 0.18 10.16 32.28
C PRO A 473 -0.55 9.24 33.27
N LYS A 474 0.10 8.91 34.39
CA LYS A 474 -0.51 8.16 35.49
C LYS A 474 -1.52 9.05 36.21
N PRO A 475 -2.75 8.59 36.45
CA PRO A 475 -3.69 9.31 37.31
C PRO A 475 -3.27 9.16 38.78
N ILE A 476 -3.12 10.26 39.49
CA ILE A 476 -2.74 10.32 40.91
C ILE A 476 -3.88 10.96 41.69
N ARG A 477 -4.33 10.29 42.76
CA ARG A 477 -5.40 10.78 43.63
C ARG A 477 -4.99 12.09 44.30
N ILE A 478 -5.93 13.02 44.41
CA ILE A 478 -5.79 14.22 45.24
C ILE A 478 -6.43 13.92 46.60
N PRO A 479 -5.64 13.79 47.69
CA PRO A 479 -6.20 13.51 49.02
C PRO A 479 -7.20 14.59 49.45
N GLY A 480 -8.30 14.19 50.10
CA GLY A 480 -9.33 15.11 50.59
C GLY A 480 -10.25 15.69 49.52
N SER A 481 -10.16 15.23 48.27
CA SER A 481 -11.02 15.67 47.15
C SER A 481 -12.20 14.73 46.89
N ASP A 482 -12.59 13.96 47.90
CA ASP A 482 -13.71 13.02 47.81
C ASP A 482 -15.05 13.77 47.63
N PHE A 483 -15.89 13.28 46.74
CA PHE A 483 -17.24 13.80 46.52
C PHE A 483 -18.20 12.68 46.11
N MET A 484 -19.50 12.93 46.26
CA MET A 484 -20.54 11.93 45.95
C MET A 484 -21.19 12.25 44.60
N VAL A 485 -21.38 11.21 43.79
CA VAL A 485 -22.17 11.25 42.55
C VAL A 485 -23.35 10.29 42.71
N THR A 486 -24.57 10.84 42.71
CA THR A 486 -25.80 10.05 42.78
C THR A 486 -26.34 9.77 41.37
N VAL A 487 -26.53 8.51 41.04
CA VAL A 487 -27.03 8.03 39.75
C VAL A 487 -28.04 6.90 39.95
N ASP A 488 -28.83 6.62 38.92
CA ASP A 488 -29.79 5.52 38.94
C ASP A 488 -29.09 4.18 38.61
N ALA A 489 -28.07 4.22 37.75
CA ALA A 489 -27.28 3.05 37.37
C ALA A 489 -25.79 3.38 37.13
N VAL A 490 -24.94 2.37 37.25
CA VAL A 490 -23.51 2.46 36.94
C VAL A 490 -23.16 1.38 35.93
N ILE A 491 -22.49 1.73 34.83
CA ILE A 491 -21.99 0.82 33.82
C ILE A 491 -20.47 0.91 33.76
N LYS A 492 -19.77 -0.22 33.91
CA LYS A 492 -18.32 -0.28 33.77
C LYS A 492 -17.92 -0.57 32.31
N ALA A 493 -16.99 0.24 31.80
CA ALA A 493 -16.43 0.13 30.45
C ALA A 493 -14.92 0.44 30.49
N ILE A 494 -14.21 -0.24 31.39
CA ILE A 494 -12.78 -0.02 31.68
C ILE A 494 -11.83 -0.92 30.86
N GLY A 495 -12.38 -1.62 29.86
CA GLY A 495 -11.67 -2.41 28.87
C GLY A 495 -11.57 -3.90 29.18
N GLU A 496 -11.24 -4.64 28.15
CA GLU A 496 -11.23 -6.10 28.11
C GLU A 496 -9.81 -6.64 28.00
N GLU A 497 -9.66 -7.94 28.23
CA GLU A 497 -8.43 -8.69 28.03
C GLU A 497 -8.69 -10.07 27.39
N PRO A 498 -7.70 -10.66 26.71
CA PRO A 498 -7.77 -12.04 26.25
C PRO A 498 -7.89 -13.03 27.41
N ASP A 499 -8.85 -13.95 27.34
CA ASP A 499 -8.89 -15.08 28.28
C ASP A 499 -7.93 -16.19 27.84
N ARG A 500 -6.70 -16.12 28.35
CA ARG A 500 -5.64 -17.08 28.03
C ARG A 500 -5.84 -18.44 28.70
N SER A 501 -6.76 -18.57 29.65
CA SER A 501 -7.04 -19.85 30.31
C SER A 501 -7.64 -20.87 29.35
N MET A 502 -8.26 -20.39 28.25
CA MET A 502 -8.88 -21.19 27.20
C MET A 502 -7.89 -22.03 26.39
N LEU A 503 -6.61 -21.62 26.32
CA LEU A 503 -5.58 -22.46 25.71
C LEU A 503 -5.15 -23.57 26.68
N PRO A 504 -4.85 -24.81 26.22
CA PRO A 504 -4.26 -25.84 27.07
C PRO A 504 -2.90 -25.41 27.62
N ALA A 505 -2.52 -25.92 28.80
CA ALA A 505 -1.29 -25.53 29.52
C ALA A 505 -0.01 -25.51 28.64
N PRO A 506 0.25 -26.47 27.72
CA PRO A 506 1.42 -26.42 26.84
C PRO A 506 1.49 -25.21 25.90
N PHE A 507 0.34 -24.60 25.59
CA PHE A 507 0.22 -23.47 24.67
C PHE A 507 -0.01 -22.14 25.40
N ARG A 508 -0.23 -22.16 26.73
CA ARG A 508 -0.41 -20.94 27.53
C ARG A 508 0.93 -20.22 27.69
N ARG A 509 1.00 -18.98 27.19
CA ARG A 509 2.13 -18.08 27.45
C ARG A 509 1.67 -16.91 28.31
N LYS A 510 2.53 -16.48 29.24
CA LYS A 510 2.29 -15.27 30.06
C LYS A 510 2.33 -13.99 29.23
N VAL A 511 3.13 -13.96 28.15
CA VAL A 511 3.30 -12.81 27.26
C VAL A 511 3.58 -13.33 25.85
N PHE A 512 2.94 -12.74 24.84
CA PHE A 512 3.31 -12.89 23.44
C PHE A 512 4.21 -11.71 23.04
N LYS A 513 5.12 -11.88 22.08
CA LYS A 513 5.94 -10.75 21.61
C LYS A 513 5.00 -9.67 21.06
N GLU A 514 4.99 -8.48 21.68
CA GLU A 514 4.04 -7.39 21.42
C GLU A 514 4.02 -6.91 19.95
N THR A 515 5.05 -7.25 19.16
CA THR A 515 5.20 -6.81 17.76
C THR A 515 4.64 -7.78 16.72
N SER A 516 4.09 -8.93 17.11
CA SER A 516 3.65 -9.95 16.16
C SER A 516 2.14 -9.90 15.91
N LEU A 517 1.74 -9.78 14.64
CA LEU A 517 0.33 -9.88 14.22
C LEU A 517 -0.25 -11.28 14.43
N VAL A 518 0.59 -12.32 14.32
CA VAL A 518 0.18 -13.73 14.43
C VAL A 518 1.29 -14.51 15.12
N HIS A 519 0.93 -15.22 16.18
CA HIS A 519 1.89 -15.97 16.99
C HIS A 519 1.74 -17.48 16.77
N PRO A 520 2.82 -18.22 16.43
CA PRO A 520 2.78 -19.67 16.37
C PRO A 520 2.71 -20.28 17.77
N LEU A 521 1.68 -21.10 18.02
CA LEU A 521 1.50 -21.86 19.25
C LEU A 521 2.13 -23.25 19.15
N GLY A 522 2.19 -23.83 17.95
CA GLY A 522 2.79 -25.13 17.68
C GLY A 522 2.88 -25.41 16.19
N LYS A 523 3.18 -26.65 15.81
CA LYS A 523 3.17 -27.07 14.40
C LYS A 523 1.76 -26.91 13.83
N ASN A 524 1.62 -26.09 12.79
CA ASN A 524 0.34 -25.76 12.15
C ASN A 524 -0.74 -25.20 13.11
N PHE A 525 -0.34 -24.62 14.25
CA PHE A 525 -1.26 -23.99 15.19
C PHE A 525 -0.83 -22.55 15.46
N PHE A 526 -1.70 -21.61 15.14
CA PHE A 526 -1.43 -20.17 15.21
C PHE A 526 -2.52 -19.45 16.01
N ALA A 527 -2.21 -18.28 16.53
CA ALA A 527 -3.15 -17.39 17.20
C ALA A 527 -2.98 -15.94 16.71
N GLY A 528 -4.06 -15.17 16.66
CA GLY A 528 -4.05 -13.81 16.12
C GLY A 528 -5.24 -12.95 16.56
N GLY A 529 -5.34 -11.77 15.96
CA GLY A 529 -6.30 -10.72 16.32
C GLY A 529 -6.08 -10.21 17.75
N ASP A 530 -7.17 -9.72 18.35
CA ASP A 530 -7.14 -9.15 19.70
C ASP A 530 -6.73 -10.15 20.78
N PHE A 531 -6.75 -11.47 20.50
CA PHE A 531 -6.24 -12.46 21.44
C PHE A 531 -4.71 -12.32 21.67
N ILE A 532 -3.97 -11.90 20.65
CA ILE A 532 -2.52 -11.66 20.73
C ILE A 532 -2.22 -10.21 21.05
N ALA A 533 -2.83 -9.28 20.30
CA ALA A 533 -2.54 -7.85 20.43
C ALA A 533 -3.19 -7.19 21.66
N GLY A 534 -4.18 -7.84 22.29
CA GLY A 534 -5.14 -7.16 23.15
C GLY A 534 -6.18 -6.38 22.33
N PRO A 535 -7.14 -5.70 23.00
CA PRO A 535 -8.16 -4.90 22.30
C PRO A 535 -7.54 -3.92 21.32
N SER A 536 -7.93 -4.01 20.04
CA SER A 536 -7.34 -3.24 18.96
C SER A 536 -8.40 -2.72 17.97
N THR A 537 -8.06 -2.56 16.70
CA THR A 537 -8.98 -2.08 15.65
C THR A 537 -9.35 -3.18 14.66
N VAL A 538 -10.52 -3.05 14.03
CA VAL A 538 -10.99 -4.04 13.03
C VAL A 538 -9.99 -4.22 11.88
N VAL A 539 -9.35 -3.14 11.42
CA VAL A 539 -8.35 -3.20 10.34
C VAL A 539 -7.06 -3.92 10.77
N GLN A 540 -6.65 -3.84 12.05
CA GLN A 540 -5.54 -4.63 12.59
C GLN A 540 -5.90 -6.12 12.68
N ALA A 541 -7.15 -6.44 13.04
CA ALA A 541 -7.64 -7.81 13.00
C ALA A 541 -7.68 -8.37 11.57
N VAL A 542 -8.05 -7.56 10.56
CA VAL A 542 -7.93 -7.92 9.13
C VAL A 542 -6.46 -8.22 8.77
N ALA A 543 -5.53 -7.35 9.17
CA ALA A 543 -4.09 -7.56 8.93
C ALA A 543 -3.60 -8.89 9.53
N SER A 544 -4.01 -9.18 10.77
CA SER A 544 -3.69 -10.43 11.46
C SER A 544 -4.30 -11.66 10.76
N GLY A 545 -5.57 -11.60 10.36
CA GLY A 545 -6.23 -12.71 9.66
C GLY A 545 -5.57 -13.04 8.31
N ARG A 546 -5.17 -12.02 7.55
CA ARG A 546 -4.46 -12.20 6.28
C ARG A 546 -3.08 -12.83 6.50
N GLU A 547 -2.34 -12.37 7.50
CA GLU A 547 -1.03 -12.94 7.83
C GLU A 547 -1.17 -14.39 8.33
N ALA A 548 -2.21 -14.70 9.08
CA ALA A 548 -2.48 -16.05 9.56
C ALA A 548 -2.75 -17.01 8.39
N ALA A 549 -3.57 -16.59 7.42
CA ALA A 549 -3.82 -17.36 6.21
C ALA A 549 -2.53 -17.65 5.43
N ARG A 550 -1.65 -16.63 5.29
CA ARG A 550 -0.35 -16.78 4.64
C ARG A 550 0.55 -17.80 5.36
N LEU A 551 0.68 -17.68 6.68
CA LEU A 551 1.51 -18.57 7.50
C LEU A 551 0.99 -20.01 7.51
N ILE A 552 -0.33 -20.20 7.59
CA ILE A 552 -0.96 -21.52 7.54
C ILE A 552 -0.75 -22.16 6.16
N ALA A 553 -0.99 -21.41 5.07
CA ALA A 553 -0.76 -21.93 3.73
C ALA A 553 0.71 -22.35 3.55
N GLN A 554 1.65 -21.50 3.99
CA GLN A 554 3.08 -21.80 3.95
C GLN A 554 3.47 -23.03 4.79
N SER A 555 2.83 -23.26 5.94
CA SER A 555 3.13 -24.42 6.78
C SER A 555 2.58 -25.73 6.24
N LEU A 556 1.54 -25.67 5.40
CA LEU A 556 0.89 -26.84 4.79
C LEU A 556 1.46 -27.22 3.42
N THR A 557 2.08 -26.29 2.69
CA THR A 557 2.76 -26.57 1.42
C THR A 557 4.29 -26.59 1.57
N VAL A 558 4.90 -27.78 1.52
CA VAL A 558 6.35 -27.89 1.27
C VAL A 558 6.59 -27.56 -0.21
N GLY A 559 6.99 -26.31 -0.50
CA GLY A 559 7.64 -25.96 -1.77
C GLY A 559 6.84 -25.25 -2.86
N LYS A 560 5.60 -24.79 -2.63
CA LYS A 560 4.93 -23.82 -3.52
C LYS A 560 4.05 -22.85 -2.72
N SER A 561 4.57 -21.66 -2.44
CA SER A 561 3.74 -20.51 -2.04
C SER A 561 3.20 -19.87 -3.30
N SER A 562 1.88 -19.80 -3.44
CA SER A 562 1.20 -18.91 -4.39
C SER A 562 0.40 -17.86 -3.62
N VAL A 563 1.04 -17.17 -2.68
CA VAL A 563 0.68 -15.77 -2.45
C VAL A 563 1.64 -15.00 -3.32
N LYS A 564 1.20 -14.59 -4.52
CA LYS A 564 1.96 -13.62 -5.31
C LYS A 564 2.17 -12.43 -4.39
N GLY A 565 3.42 -12.18 -3.96
CA GLY A 565 3.79 -10.86 -3.47
C GLY A 565 3.43 -9.89 -4.59
N SER A 566 2.76 -8.79 -4.26
CA SER A 566 2.27 -7.83 -5.26
C SER A 566 3.41 -7.51 -6.22
N GLU A 567 3.31 -8.02 -7.46
CA GLU A 567 4.16 -7.58 -8.56
C GLU A 567 3.93 -6.06 -8.61
N LEU A 568 5.01 -5.28 -8.48
CA LEU A 568 4.94 -3.82 -8.60
C LEU A 568 4.28 -3.54 -9.95
N ASN A 569 3.01 -3.12 -9.92
CA ASN A 569 2.27 -2.77 -11.12
C ASN A 569 3.07 -1.68 -11.83
N SER A 570 3.58 -2.01 -13.01
CA SER A 570 4.32 -1.10 -13.89
C SER A 570 3.38 -0.14 -14.63
N GLU A 571 2.10 -0.10 -14.26
CA GLU A 571 1.16 0.88 -14.79
C GLU A 571 1.57 2.26 -14.30
N PHE A 572 1.91 3.15 -15.23
CA PHE A 572 2.14 4.55 -14.93
C PHE A 572 0.80 5.17 -14.56
N ILE A 573 0.67 5.61 -13.31
CA ILE A 573 -0.60 6.16 -12.84
C ILE A 573 -0.53 7.70 -12.91
N PRO A 574 -1.53 8.36 -13.52
CA PRO A 574 -1.56 9.80 -13.63
C PRO A 574 -1.97 10.47 -12.32
N PRO A 575 -1.16 11.39 -11.78
CA PRO A 575 -1.52 12.15 -10.59
C PRO A 575 -2.55 13.26 -10.89
N SER A 576 -3.33 13.70 -9.89
CA SER A 576 -4.30 14.80 -10.03
C SER A 576 -3.94 16.00 -9.17
N PHE A 577 -3.76 17.17 -9.79
CA PHE A 577 -3.28 18.39 -9.14
C PHE A 577 -4.23 19.58 -9.20
N GLU A 578 -5.43 19.35 -9.72
CA GLU A 578 -6.48 20.36 -9.63
C GLU A 578 -6.93 20.45 -8.17
N ALA A 579 -6.80 21.65 -7.61
CA ALA A 579 -7.39 21.96 -6.31
C ALA A 579 -8.89 21.74 -6.43
N ALA A 580 -9.41 20.87 -5.57
CA ALA A 580 -10.81 20.46 -5.63
C ALA A 580 -11.30 20.26 -4.19
N PRO A 581 -12.48 20.78 -3.84
CA PRO A 581 -13.04 20.57 -2.53
C PRO A 581 -13.17 19.07 -2.27
N ARG A 582 -12.82 18.65 -1.05
CA ARG A 582 -13.13 17.30 -0.58
C ARG A 582 -14.64 17.12 -0.64
N VAL A 583 -15.08 15.95 -1.09
CA VAL A 583 -16.50 15.61 -1.09
C VAL A 583 -17.07 15.76 0.32
N HIS A 584 -18.24 16.40 0.41
CA HIS A 584 -18.92 16.54 1.69
C HIS A 584 -19.39 15.15 2.15
N ILE A 585 -18.97 14.75 3.35
CA ILE A 585 -19.40 13.50 3.95
C ILE A 585 -20.70 13.80 4.70
N PRO A 586 -21.86 13.30 4.23
CA PRO A 586 -23.12 13.57 4.90
C PRO A 586 -23.10 12.98 6.31
N GLU A 587 -23.61 13.73 7.29
CA GLU A 587 -23.88 13.21 8.61
C GLU A 587 -25.29 13.61 9.04
N LEU A 588 -25.99 12.71 9.73
CA LEU A 588 -27.28 13.02 10.34
C LEU A 588 -27.09 14.16 11.36
N PRO A 589 -27.99 15.15 11.42
CA PRO A 589 -27.95 16.18 12.44
C PRO A 589 -28.26 15.57 13.82
N VAL A 590 -27.77 16.20 14.88
CA VAL A 590 -27.95 15.72 16.27
C VAL A 590 -29.42 15.45 16.60
N SER A 591 -30.32 16.33 16.16
CA SER A 591 -31.77 16.21 16.38
C SER A 591 -32.38 14.93 15.80
N GLU A 592 -31.77 14.34 14.77
CA GLU A 592 -32.18 13.05 14.21
C GLU A 592 -31.43 11.88 14.87
N ARG A 593 -30.12 12.03 15.14
CA ARG A 593 -29.31 11.01 15.83
C ARG A 593 -29.92 10.58 17.17
N ILE A 594 -30.44 11.54 17.94
CA ILE A 594 -31.00 11.28 19.28
C ILE A 594 -32.42 10.69 19.26
N LYS A 595 -33.07 10.56 18.09
CA LYS A 595 -34.40 9.93 17.98
C LYS A 595 -34.37 8.41 18.01
N GLY A 596 -33.21 7.80 17.76
CA GLY A 596 -33.09 6.36 17.73
C GLY A 596 -31.68 5.86 17.53
N ILE A 597 -31.45 4.61 17.94
CA ILE A 597 -30.14 3.98 17.91
C ILE A 597 -29.84 3.26 16.58
N ASP A 598 -30.87 2.97 15.79
CA ASP A 598 -30.79 2.12 14.60
C ASP A 598 -30.46 2.88 13.31
N LEU A 599 -30.48 4.21 13.35
CA LEU A 599 -30.11 5.05 12.21
C LEU A 599 -28.59 5.23 12.13
N GLU A 600 -28.01 4.87 10.99
CA GLU A 600 -26.59 5.05 10.72
C GLU A 600 -26.23 6.54 10.64
N ASP A 601 -25.21 6.97 11.40
CA ASP A 601 -24.85 8.38 11.56
C ASP A 601 -24.44 9.08 10.27
N THR A 602 -23.79 8.33 9.40
CA THR A 602 -23.19 8.82 8.18
C THR A 602 -23.75 7.91 7.09
N PRO A 603 -24.50 8.38 6.09
CA PRO A 603 -24.84 7.55 4.93
C PRO A 603 -23.65 7.38 3.97
N GLY A 604 -23.74 6.43 3.04
CA GLY A 604 -22.72 6.21 2.00
C GLY A 604 -22.75 7.29 0.92
N LEU A 605 -21.65 7.43 0.17
CA LEU A 605 -21.59 8.32 -0.98
C LEU A 605 -22.13 7.61 -2.24
N SER A 606 -22.64 8.37 -3.19
CA SER A 606 -22.97 7.87 -4.51
C SER A 606 -21.72 7.47 -5.31
N LEU A 607 -21.91 6.66 -6.37
CA LEU A 607 -20.82 6.25 -7.26
C LEU A 607 -20.08 7.44 -7.87
N ARG A 608 -20.84 8.45 -8.32
CA ARG A 608 -20.29 9.67 -8.90
C ARG A 608 -19.45 10.47 -7.89
N GLU A 609 -19.87 10.49 -6.63
CA GLU A 609 -19.13 11.17 -5.56
C GLU A 609 -17.82 10.46 -5.24
N ILE A 610 -17.81 9.13 -5.15
CA ILE A 610 -16.56 8.40 -4.92
C ILE A 610 -15.61 8.46 -6.12
N GLU A 611 -16.12 8.51 -7.35
CA GLU A 611 -15.32 8.75 -8.55
C GLU A 611 -14.68 10.15 -8.54
N THR A 612 -15.46 11.15 -8.16
CA THR A 612 -15.00 12.55 -8.04
C THR A 612 -13.94 12.67 -6.96
N GLU A 613 -14.13 12.01 -5.82
CA GLU A 613 -13.17 12.01 -4.72
C GLU A 613 -11.91 11.21 -5.08
N ALA A 614 -12.04 10.06 -5.76
CA ALA A 614 -10.89 9.27 -6.23
C ALA A 614 -10.03 10.05 -7.25
N LYS A 615 -10.66 10.89 -8.08
CA LYS A 615 -9.96 11.82 -8.98
C LYS A 615 -9.09 12.85 -8.25
N ARG A 616 -9.22 13.03 -6.93
CA ARG A 616 -8.31 13.87 -6.12
C ARG A 616 -7.03 13.13 -5.71
N CYS A 617 -6.91 11.82 -5.94
CA CYS A 617 -5.70 11.10 -5.57
C CYS A 617 -4.47 11.63 -6.32
N PHE A 618 -3.42 12.01 -5.58
CA PHE A 618 -2.14 12.41 -6.15
C PHE A 618 -1.38 11.29 -6.83
N ASN A 619 -1.78 10.03 -6.65
CA ASN A 619 -0.99 8.87 -7.03
C ASN A 619 0.51 9.10 -6.72
N CYS A 620 0.89 8.96 -5.44
CA CYS A 620 2.17 9.43 -4.87
C CYS A 620 3.42 8.67 -5.37
N GLY A 621 3.52 8.38 -6.68
CA GLY A 621 4.64 7.77 -7.36
C GLY A 621 5.77 8.76 -7.70
N CYS A 622 6.85 8.24 -8.29
CA CYS A 622 7.99 9.02 -8.74
C CYS A 622 7.83 9.46 -10.20
N LEU A 623 7.81 10.76 -10.45
CA LEU A 623 7.72 11.33 -11.81
C LEU A 623 9.06 11.42 -12.55
N ALA A 624 10.14 10.93 -11.96
CA ALA A 624 11.47 10.97 -12.59
C ALA A 624 11.45 10.12 -13.87
N VAL A 625 12.00 10.67 -14.95
CA VAL A 625 12.04 10.00 -16.25
C VAL A 625 13.28 9.11 -16.39
N SER A 626 13.21 8.11 -17.26
CA SER A 626 14.36 7.28 -17.60
C SER A 626 15.50 8.16 -18.16
N PRO A 627 16.75 8.00 -17.70
CA PRO A 627 17.86 8.86 -18.10
C PRO A 627 18.61 8.38 -19.37
N SER A 628 18.31 7.18 -19.89
CA SER A 628 19.12 6.54 -20.94
C SER A 628 18.53 6.76 -22.33
N ASP A 629 19.25 7.53 -23.15
CA ASP A 629 18.98 7.66 -24.59
C ASP A 629 19.38 6.39 -25.38
N ILE A 630 20.33 5.60 -24.85
CA ILE A 630 20.73 4.33 -25.48
C ILE A 630 19.62 3.29 -25.36
N ALA A 631 18.92 3.28 -24.22
CA ALA A 631 17.81 2.38 -23.94
C ALA A 631 16.74 2.41 -25.04
N ILE A 632 16.34 3.60 -25.48
CA ILE A 632 15.26 3.73 -26.47
C ILE A 632 15.66 3.17 -27.83
N SER A 633 16.91 3.39 -28.25
CA SER A 633 17.43 2.80 -29.49
C SER A 633 17.52 1.29 -29.41
N LEU A 634 17.97 0.73 -28.27
CA LEU A 634 18.03 -0.73 -28.10
C LEU A 634 16.64 -1.38 -28.13
N ILE A 635 15.62 -0.75 -27.54
CA ILE A 635 14.24 -1.24 -27.60
C ILE A 635 13.70 -1.17 -29.03
N ALA A 636 13.97 -0.07 -29.74
CA ALA A 636 13.56 0.09 -31.13
C ALA A 636 14.20 -0.98 -32.04
N LEU A 637 15.46 -1.34 -31.75
CA LEU A 637 16.24 -2.36 -32.46
C LEU A 637 15.93 -3.81 -32.06
N ASP A 638 14.94 -4.04 -31.18
CA ASP A 638 14.62 -5.37 -30.65
C ASP A 638 15.80 -6.08 -29.98
N ALA A 639 16.65 -5.31 -29.30
CA ALA A 639 17.82 -5.84 -28.65
C ALA A 639 17.48 -6.69 -27.42
N LYS A 640 18.39 -7.60 -27.07
CA LYS A 640 18.40 -8.34 -25.80
C LYS A 640 19.55 -7.89 -24.93
N VAL A 641 19.30 -7.80 -23.63
CA VAL A 641 20.31 -7.53 -22.60
C VAL A 641 20.66 -8.84 -21.91
N VAL A 642 21.92 -9.23 -21.97
CA VAL A 642 22.46 -10.44 -21.34
C VAL A 642 23.10 -10.06 -20.03
N THR A 643 22.69 -10.72 -18.95
CA THR A 643 23.22 -10.56 -17.62
C THR A 643 23.95 -11.83 -17.17
N THR A 644 24.60 -11.77 -16.01
CA THR A 644 25.19 -12.95 -15.37
C THR A 644 24.18 -14.03 -14.98
N LYS A 645 22.88 -13.75 -15.03
CA LYS A 645 21.82 -14.67 -14.60
C LYS A 645 20.84 -15.06 -15.71
N ARG A 646 20.64 -14.20 -16.71
CA ARG A 646 19.56 -14.35 -17.69
C ARG A 646 19.75 -13.46 -18.91
N THR A 647 18.99 -13.74 -19.96
CA THR A 647 18.84 -12.87 -21.13
C THR A 647 17.43 -12.30 -21.13
N LEU A 648 17.30 -11.00 -21.34
CA LEU A 648 16.04 -10.26 -21.28
C LEU A 648 15.86 -9.46 -22.57
N ASP A 649 14.64 -9.33 -23.07
CA ASP A 649 14.36 -8.32 -24.09
C ASP A 649 14.61 -6.93 -23.49
N ALA A 650 15.21 -6.01 -24.24
CA ALA A 650 15.57 -4.67 -23.75
C ALA A 650 14.35 -3.91 -23.21
N GLN A 651 13.17 -4.15 -23.78
CA GLN A 651 11.89 -3.58 -23.31
C GLN A 651 11.58 -3.97 -21.86
N HIS A 652 11.96 -5.17 -21.44
CA HIS A 652 11.69 -5.71 -20.10
C HIS A 652 12.84 -5.48 -19.11
N PHE A 653 13.93 -4.86 -19.54
CA PHE A 653 15.10 -4.62 -18.70
C PHE A 653 14.90 -3.46 -17.71
N PHE A 654 14.15 -2.43 -18.11
CA PHE A 654 13.92 -1.23 -17.31
C PHE A 654 12.79 -1.41 -16.31
N ALA A 655 12.97 -0.90 -15.10
CA ALA A 655 11.96 -0.96 -14.06
C ALA A 655 11.17 0.35 -13.98
N ALA A 656 9.84 0.25 -13.99
CA ALA A 656 8.94 1.35 -13.66
C ALA A 656 8.79 1.51 -12.13
N SER A 657 9.91 1.67 -11.41
CA SER A 657 9.94 1.78 -9.95
C SER A 657 10.54 3.10 -9.49
N ALA A 658 9.97 3.65 -8.42
CA ALA A 658 10.53 4.84 -7.79
C ALA A 658 11.92 4.65 -7.19
N THR A 659 12.40 3.44 -6.90
CA THR A 659 13.73 3.24 -6.29
C THR A 659 14.71 2.51 -7.19
N ARG A 660 14.26 1.99 -8.33
CA ARG A 660 15.10 1.21 -9.26
C ARG A 660 14.85 1.63 -10.70
N THR A 661 15.91 1.75 -11.50
CA THR A 661 15.84 2.03 -12.94
C THR A 661 15.81 0.76 -13.79
N THR A 662 16.30 -0.36 -13.26
CA THR A 662 16.37 -1.66 -13.95
C THR A 662 15.85 -2.79 -13.06
N ILE A 663 15.56 -3.95 -13.66
CA ILE A 663 15.07 -5.14 -12.95
C ILE A 663 16.19 -6.04 -12.38
N LEU A 664 17.45 -5.57 -12.42
CA LEU A 664 18.61 -6.32 -11.95
C LEU A 664 18.47 -6.68 -10.47
N ALA A 665 18.85 -7.90 -10.12
CA ALA A 665 19.08 -8.28 -8.73
C ALA A 665 20.34 -7.56 -8.18
N PRO A 666 20.48 -7.38 -6.84
CA PRO A 666 21.63 -6.70 -6.24
C PRO A 666 23.01 -7.29 -6.61
N ASP A 667 23.05 -8.56 -7.02
CA ASP A 667 24.22 -9.35 -7.41
C ASP A 667 24.22 -9.74 -8.90
N GLU A 668 23.45 -9.05 -9.74
CA GLU A 668 23.31 -9.30 -11.18
C GLU A 668 23.98 -8.18 -11.99
N VAL A 669 24.75 -8.55 -13.03
CA VAL A 669 25.54 -7.60 -13.83
C VAL A 669 25.25 -7.80 -15.32
N VAL A 670 25.14 -6.70 -16.08
CA VAL A 670 25.03 -6.74 -17.55
C VAL A 670 26.39 -7.09 -18.15
N THR A 671 26.41 -8.03 -19.11
CA THR A 671 27.63 -8.55 -19.73
C THR A 671 27.69 -8.33 -21.24
N GLU A 672 26.55 -8.42 -21.93
CA GLU A 672 26.49 -8.31 -23.39
C GLU A 672 25.13 -7.73 -23.81
N ILE A 673 25.11 -7.03 -24.94
CA ILE A 673 23.91 -6.59 -25.63
C ILE A 673 23.90 -7.28 -26.99
N GLN A 674 22.78 -7.92 -27.32
CA GLN A 674 22.58 -8.65 -28.56
C GLN A 674 21.55 -7.92 -29.41
N ILE A 675 21.91 -7.57 -30.64
CA ILE A 675 21.05 -6.86 -31.58
C ILE A 675 20.82 -7.76 -32.80
N PRO A 676 19.57 -8.08 -33.16
CA PRO A 676 19.29 -8.89 -34.34
C PRO A 676 19.73 -8.17 -35.62
N LYS A 677 20.01 -8.93 -36.67
CA LYS A 677 20.29 -8.37 -37.99
C LYS A 677 19.09 -7.55 -38.49
N PRO A 678 19.30 -6.33 -39.01
CA PRO A 678 18.22 -5.53 -39.56
C PRO A 678 17.66 -6.20 -40.81
N LEU A 679 16.36 -6.03 -41.05
CA LEU A 679 15.73 -6.43 -42.29
C LEU A 679 16.16 -5.51 -43.45
N ASP A 680 16.18 -6.03 -44.67
CA ASP A 680 16.42 -5.21 -45.85
C ASP A 680 15.32 -4.14 -46.01
N GLY A 681 15.70 -2.92 -46.40
CA GLY A 681 14.75 -1.81 -46.56
C GLY A 681 14.30 -1.15 -45.25
N VAL A 682 15.01 -1.39 -44.13
CA VAL A 682 14.73 -0.73 -42.86
C VAL A 682 15.28 0.70 -42.81
N ARG A 683 14.48 1.63 -42.30
CA ARG A 683 14.91 2.99 -41.92
C ARG A 683 15.06 3.04 -40.41
N GLN A 684 16.17 3.60 -39.95
CA GLN A 684 16.47 3.76 -38.53
C GLN A 684 16.76 5.23 -38.26
N ASN A 685 16.09 5.81 -37.27
CA ASN A 685 16.28 7.21 -36.89
C ASN A 685 16.38 7.34 -35.38
N TYR A 686 17.24 8.25 -34.92
CA TYR A 686 17.23 8.72 -33.54
C TYR A 686 17.18 10.26 -33.51
N LEU A 687 16.16 10.79 -32.86
CA LEU A 687 15.95 12.23 -32.71
C LEU A 687 15.92 12.62 -31.24
N LYS A 688 16.51 13.78 -30.92
CA LYS A 688 16.59 14.30 -29.56
C LYS A 688 16.36 15.80 -29.55
N PHE A 689 15.51 16.25 -28.63
CA PHE A 689 15.35 17.67 -28.32
C PHE A 689 15.95 17.98 -26.95
N THR A 690 16.78 19.03 -26.89
CA THR A 690 17.35 19.59 -25.66
C THR A 690 17.03 21.09 -25.59
N LEU A 691 16.98 21.66 -24.38
CA LEU A 691 16.71 23.11 -24.23
C LEU A 691 17.85 23.98 -24.78
N ARG A 692 19.09 23.50 -24.71
CA ARG A 692 20.31 24.19 -25.17
C ARG A 692 21.34 23.14 -25.59
N SER A 693 22.14 23.44 -26.61
CA SER A 693 23.18 22.52 -27.10
C SER A 693 24.18 22.03 -26.04
N PRO A 694 24.60 22.83 -25.02
CA PRO A 694 25.48 22.35 -23.96
C PRO A 694 24.79 21.43 -22.92
N ILE A 695 23.45 21.43 -22.87
CA ILE A 695 22.68 20.55 -22.00
C ILE A 695 22.46 19.25 -22.77
N ASP A 696 23.19 18.22 -22.38
CA ASP A 696 23.19 16.90 -23.03
C ASP A 696 22.00 16.02 -22.62
N PHE A 697 21.12 16.48 -21.73
CA PHE A 697 19.96 15.72 -21.27
C PHE A 697 18.77 15.93 -22.20
N ALA A 698 18.17 14.83 -22.67
CA ALA A 698 16.96 14.87 -23.49
C ALA A 698 15.77 15.43 -22.71
N ILE A 699 15.05 16.36 -23.32
CA ILE A 699 13.70 16.72 -22.87
C ILE A 699 12.69 15.73 -23.43
N VAL A 700 12.85 15.40 -24.71
CA VAL A 700 12.19 14.30 -25.41
C VAL A 700 13.19 13.72 -26.39
N SER A 701 13.24 12.39 -26.47
CA SER A 701 13.97 11.67 -27.52
C SER A 701 13.07 10.60 -28.14
N VAL A 702 13.31 10.26 -29.40
CA VAL A 702 12.55 9.25 -30.14
C VAL A 702 13.53 8.42 -30.95
N ALA A 703 13.46 7.10 -30.79
CA ALA A 703 14.10 6.15 -31.67
C ALA A 703 13.02 5.44 -32.50
N SER A 704 13.28 5.25 -33.79
CA SER A 704 12.37 4.51 -34.67
C SER A 704 13.12 3.54 -35.57
N VAL A 705 12.54 2.37 -35.78
CA VAL A 705 12.99 1.36 -36.74
C VAL A 705 11.76 0.96 -37.55
N ILE A 706 11.75 1.30 -38.84
CA ILE A 706 10.58 1.13 -39.72
C ILE A 706 11.00 0.38 -40.97
N THR A 707 10.38 -0.77 -41.21
CA THR A 707 10.59 -1.57 -42.43
C THR A 707 9.59 -1.13 -43.49
N VAL A 708 10.07 -0.66 -44.64
CA VAL A 708 9.22 -0.19 -45.74
C VAL A 708 9.32 -1.14 -46.93
N GLU A 709 8.19 -1.67 -47.36
CA GLU A 709 8.07 -2.57 -48.52
C GLU A 709 7.05 -1.98 -49.49
N ARG A 710 7.44 -1.78 -50.76
CA ARG A 710 6.59 -1.19 -51.82
C ARG A 710 5.95 0.16 -51.42
N GLY A 711 6.69 0.98 -50.67
CA GLY A 711 6.22 2.30 -50.20
C GLY A 711 5.29 2.27 -48.97
N GLN A 712 4.99 1.09 -48.44
CA GLN A 712 4.14 0.90 -47.26
C GLN A 712 4.94 0.41 -46.06
N CYS A 713 4.51 0.77 -44.85
CA CYS A 713 5.10 0.28 -43.61
C CYS A 713 4.72 -1.17 -43.35
N LYS A 714 5.69 -2.08 -43.39
CA LYS A 714 5.49 -3.50 -43.05
C LYS A 714 5.51 -3.73 -41.53
N ASP A 715 6.46 -3.10 -40.87
CA ASP A 715 6.66 -3.18 -39.43
C ASP A 715 7.30 -1.89 -38.91
N ALA A 716 6.97 -1.52 -37.67
CA ALA A 716 7.49 -0.33 -37.04
C ALA A 716 7.69 -0.53 -35.54
N ARG A 717 8.78 0.02 -35.02
CA ARG A 717 9.03 0.20 -33.60
C ARG A 717 9.37 1.65 -33.34
N ILE A 718 8.60 2.31 -32.48
CA ILE A 718 8.74 3.73 -32.15
C ILE A 718 8.82 3.84 -30.63
N VAL A 719 9.93 4.35 -30.12
CA VAL A 719 10.21 4.39 -28.68
C VAL A 719 10.54 5.81 -28.25
N LEU A 720 9.80 6.31 -27.28
CA LEU A 720 10.00 7.63 -26.68
C LEU A 720 10.85 7.53 -25.41
N GLY A 721 11.78 8.47 -25.28
CA GLY A 721 12.64 8.70 -24.13
C GLY A 721 12.33 10.01 -23.42
N ALA A 722 12.78 10.11 -22.16
CA ALA A 722 12.59 11.28 -21.30
C ALA A 722 11.14 11.74 -21.08
N VAL A 723 10.12 10.95 -21.47
CA VAL A 723 8.69 11.28 -21.29
C VAL A 723 8.00 10.44 -20.21
N ALA A 724 8.62 9.32 -19.82
CA ALA A 724 8.10 8.37 -18.83
C ALA A 724 9.23 7.84 -17.92
N PRO A 725 8.91 7.30 -16.72
CA PRO A 725 9.91 6.71 -15.83
C PRO A 725 10.67 5.51 -16.41
N ALA A 726 10.10 4.82 -17.40
CA ALA A 726 10.80 3.87 -18.25
C ALA A 726 10.65 4.28 -19.73
N PRO A 727 11.55 3.83 -20.64
CA PRO A 727 11.34 3.99 -22.08
C PRO A 727 9.96 3.51 -22.53
N LEU A 728 9.27 4.29 -23.37
CA LEU A 728 7.87 4.03 -23.73
C LEU A 728 7.73 3.70 -25.22
N ARG A 729 7.18 2.52 -25.55
CA ARG A 729 6.80 2.19 -26.93
C ARG A 729 5.47 2.82 -27.31
N ALA A 730 5.40 3.45 -28.48
CA ALA A 730 4.19 4.02 -29.03
C ALA A 730 3.41 2.99 -29.87
N THR A 731 2.98 1.90 -29.24
CA THR A 731 2.31 0.77 -29.94
C THR A 731 1.07 1.21 -30.72
N LYS A 732 0.26 2.12 -30.19
CA LYS A 732 -0.90 2.70 -30.90
C LYS A 732 -0.49 3.39 -32.21
N ALA A 733 0.65 4.06 -32.23
CA ALA A 733 1.19 4.70 -33.43
C ALA A 733 1.77 3.67 -34.40
N GLU A 734 2.51 2.67 -33.88
CA GLU A 734 3.04 1.55 -34.66
C GLU A 734 1.93 0.78 -35.38
N ASP A 735 0.84 0.47 -34.68
CA ASP A 735 -0.33 -0.24 -35.22
C ASP A 735 -1.06 0.59 -36.28
N LEU A 736 -1.19 1.91 -36.09
CA LEU A 736 -1.84 2.79 -37.06
C LEU A 736 -1.09 2.85 -38.40
N ILE A 737 0.24 2.88 -38.38
CA ILE A 737 1.02 3.01 -39.62
C ILE A 737 1.23 1.68 -40.34
N ARG A 738 1.09 0.53 -39.66
CA ARG A 738 1.25 -0.79 -40.26
C ARG A 738 0.29 -0.99 -41.44
N GLY A 739 0.83 -1.36 -42.59
CA GLY A 739 0.10 -1.52 -43.85
C GLY A 739 -0.25 -0.21 -44.58
N LYS A 740 0.14 0.96 -44.05
CA LYS A 740 -0.13 2.27 -44.67
C LYS A 740 1.11 2.86 -45.36
N PRO A 741 0.94 3.76 -46.34
CA PRO A 741 2.03 4.53 -46.91
C PRO A 741 2.65 5.48 -45.88
N ILE A 742 3.99 5.59 -45.87
CA ILE A 742 4.70 6.57 -45.03
C ILE A 742 4.65 7.94 -45.72
N ASN A 743 3.80 8.84 -45.22
CA ASN A 743 3.64 10.21 -45.72
C ASN A 743 3.33 11.19 -44.57
N PRO A 744 3.35 12.52 -44.82
CA PRO A 744 3.15 13.52 -43.76
C PRO A 744 1.82 13.44 -43.00
N ASN A 745 0.75 12.93 -43.63
CA ASN A 745 -0.57 12.81 -43.00
C ASN A 745 -0.60 11.61 -42.05
N THR A 746 -0.21 10.42 -42.54
CA THR A 746 -0.15 9.21 -41.73
C THR A 746 0.84 9.35 -40.56
N ALA A 747 1.97 10.04 -40.78
CA ALA A 747 2.92 10.34 -39.71
C ALA A 747 2.36 11.32 -38.67
N ALA A 748 1.51 12.27 -39.07
CA ALA A 748 0.85 13.19 -38.13
C ALA A 748 -0.22 12.48 -37.29
N GLU A 749 -1.05 11.63 -37.89
CA GLU A 749 -2.02 10.81 -37.15
C GLU A 749 -1.34 9.88 -36.14
N ALA A 750 -0.24 9.24 -36.55
CA ALA A 750 0.55 8.37 -35.67
C ALA A 750 1.19 9.17 -34.51
N ALA A 751 1.66 10.39 -34.78
CA ALA A 751 2.18 11.28 -33.76
C ALA A 751 1.13 11.66 -32.72
N GLU A 752 -0.10 11.97 -33.13
CA GLU A 752 -1.22 12.23 -32.19
C GLU A 752 -1.50 11.00 -31.31
N LEU A 753 -1.61 9.81 -31.91
CA LEU A 753 -1.83 8.57 -31.15
C LEU A 753 -0.69 8.22 -30.20
N SER A 754 0.56 8.59 -30.53
CA SER A 754 1.72 8.31 -29.68
C SER A 754 1.67 9.00 -28.30
N VAL A 755 0.85 10.05 -28.18
CA VAL A 755 0.68 10.84 -26.94
C VAL A 755 -0.79 10.91 -26.49
N ALA A 756 -1.67 10.07 -27.03
CA ALA A 756 -3.10 10.10 -26.70
C ALA A 756 -3.37 9.87 -25.20
N ASP A 757 -2.52 9.09 -24.53
CA ASP A 757 -2.61 8.81 -23.10
C ASP A 757 -1.69 9.72 -22.26
N ALA A 758 -1.13 10.79 -22.84
CA ALA A 758 -0.28 11.71 -22.12
C ALA A 758 -1.11 12.51 -21.12
N MET A 759 -0.61 12.58 -19.89
CA MET A 759 -1.21 13.30 -18.76
C MET A 759 -0.14 14.20 -18.14
N PRO A 760 0.28 15.26 -18.85
CA PRO A 760 1.31 16.14 -18.38
C PRO A 760 0.84 16.97 -17.20
N LEU A 761 1.79 17.28 -16.32
CA LEU A 761 1.66 18.39 -15.38
C LEU A 761 1.83 19.73 -16.10
N SER A 762 1.32 20.81 -15.50
CA SER A 762 1.24 22.15 -16.10
C SER A 762 2.54 22.61 -16.77
N MET A 763 3.67 22.53 -16.07
CA MET A 763 4.99 22.94 -16.57
C MET A 763 5.65 21.90 -17.48
N SER A 764 5.12 20.67 -17.58
CA SER A 764 5.62 19.62 -18.49
C SER A 764 4.79 19.48 -19.77
N ALA A 765 3.63 20.17 -19.86
CA ALA A 765 2.69 20.08 -20.96
C ALA A 765 3.30 20.38 -22.34
N TYR A 766 4.26 21.31 -22.40
CA TYR A 766 4.98 21.64 -23.62
C TYR A 766 5.68 20.44 -24.29
N LYS A 767 6.01 19.39 -23.53
CA LYS A 767 6.67 18.18 -24.04
C LYS A 767 5.76 17.36 -24.95
N VAL A 768 4.44 17.48 -24.83
CA VAL A 768 3.46 16.76 -25.67
C VAL A 768 3.66 17.15 -27.15
N GLU A 769 3.71 18.44 -27.45
CA GLU A 769 3.87 18.93 -28.82
C GLU A 769 5.27 18.63 -29.38
N ILE A 770 6.30 18.65 -28.53
CA ILE A 770 7.65 18.23 -28.90
C ILE A 770 7.65 16.73 -29.27
N ALA A 771 7.03 15.89 -28.45
CA ALA A 771 6.94 14.45 -28.69
C ALA A 771 6.22 14.15 -30.01
N LYS A 772 5.07 14.78 -30.27
CA LYS A 772 4.38 14.66 -31.56
C LYS A 772 5.29 15.02 -32.74
N THR A 773 5.98 16.16 -32.64
CA THR A 773 6.88 16.63 -33.69
C THR A 773 8.03 15.65 -33.95
N LEU A 774 8.66 15.13 -32.89
CA LEU A 774 9.75 14.18 -33.03
C LEU A 774 9.27 12.83 -33.56
N VAL A 775 8.12 12.32 -33.11
CA VAL A 775 7.53 11.08 -33.65
C VAL A 775 7.23 11.23 -35.13
N LYS A 776 6.58 12.33 -35.54
CA LYS A 776 6.30 12.60 -36.95
C LYS A 776 7.58 12.61 -37.80
N ARG A 777 8.64 13.30 -37.34
CA ARG A 777 9.93 13.34 -38.04
C ARG A 777 10.59 11.96 -38.11
N ALA A 778 10.62 11.24 -36.99
CA ALA A 778 11.20 9.90 -36.92
C ALA A 778 10.52 8.92 -37.90
N ILE A 779 9.20 9.04 -38.09
CA ILE A 779 8.45 8.24 -39.07
C ILE A 779 8.83 8.58 -40.52
N LEU A 780 9.01 9.87 -40.83
CA LEU A 780 9.29 10.32 -42.20
C LEU A 780 10.72 10.00 -42.66
N GLY A 781 11.68 9.97 -41.72
CA GLY A 781 13.12 9.90 -42.01
C GLY A 781 13.72 11.29 -41.94
#